data_AF-A0ABD1CSA3-F1
#
_entry.id   AF-A0ABD1CSA3-F1
#
_cell.length_a   1.000
_cell.length_b   1.000
_cell.length_c   1.000
_cell.angle_alpha   90.00
_cell.angle_beta   90.00
_cell.angle_gamma   90.00
#
_symmetry.space_group_name_H-M   'P 1'
#
loop_
_entity.id
_entity.type
_entity.pdbx_description
1 polymer ?
#
loop_
_entity_poly.entity_id
_entity_poly.type
_entity_poly.pdbx_seq_one_letter_code
_entity_poly.pdbx_strand_id
1 'polypeptide(L)'
;MATNTTTVDDTNNNKQSSFVQGCQSSIDGRIGENSMTLDIAVRMLMMQFTEMKLMLETFRNDFNRKIDTIKSELQGKVSGLQSDITTLKAEYEGKFVNQDATLGQINHRVNHLHLNIDALENQKELIISGVPFASDEDPDALFATICRQLECSGGEELLTSTRRIHVNRLKDGDVSPLLVEFALKTTRDRFYSTYLRRRDLKLRHLGMPSDRRVFINENLNAGAREVKKAALLLKKVGKLTSVFTKGGIVHVKRRLNICHGNSQSLCARKNSKLEEVRAVLSSHIVDIACFTESWLTASRNNRSIGVQGYSVVRNDRVYKRGGGIAVYYRDTMSCTKIFNTELTTESADKTECLALEFRLNGFKVLLLVVYNPPDNNCASFLEEKLTSLTLHYESVFLVGDFNTDLLQASNKRTLLLSAFESFSLVPYGCEPTHYHDTGCSQLDLLVTNDRDKILRFGQVDFPGLSQHDLIYASLDFDATQTPTVNNYRDYVHFDADALKTATISIPWRNFYAISDPNHSLEFFTEQLKIVHDTCFPLRTSSRRNASNRWFTGDVQRAILERDLAYKDWRTAAPDVKDLKRHTYKTLRNRANSVIERAKKTFLGGHLDANIPSKLLWTRVKNLGVGKDKSSQPCDHDPDEVN
;
A
#
# COMPACT_ATOMS: atom_id res chain seq x y z
N MET A 1 -34.07 -27.62 -20.67
CA MET A 1 -35.09 -28.69 -20.69
C MET A 1 -36.43 -28.01 -20.41
N ALA A 2 -37.14 -27.56 -21.44
CA ALA A 2 -38.09 -28.32 -22.24
C ALA A 2 -39.35 -28.73 -21.44
N THR A 3 -40.48 -28.13 -21.86
CA THR A 3 -41.87 -28.63 -21.89
C THR A 3 -42.61 -28.88 -20.57
N ASN A 4 -43.68 -28.12 -20.33
CA ASN A 4 -45.03 -28.60 -20.66
C ASN A 4 -46.11 -27.51 -20.62
N THR A 5 -46.68 -27.30 -21.80
CA THR A 5 -47.99 -26.76 -22.14
C THR A 5 -49.13 -27.60 -21.56
N THR A 6 -50.20 -26.95 -21.10
CA THR A 6 -51.55 -27.52 -21.17
C THR A 6 -52.57 -26.41 -21.43
N THR A 7 -53.14 -26.50 -22.64
CA THR A 7 -54.34 -25.87 -23.18
C THR A 7 -55.60 -26.46 -22.54
N VAL A 8 -56.62 -25.64 -22.24
CA VAL A 8 -58.02 -26.07 -22.28
C VAL A 8 -58.86 -24.90 -22.83
N ASP A 9 -59.29 -25.09 -24.08
CA ASP A 9 -60.25 -24.27 -24.82
C ASP A 9 -61.71 -24.59 -24.42
N ASP A 10 -62.55 -23.56 -24.58
CA ASP A 10 -63.93 -23.57 -25.06
C ASP A 10 -64.68 -24.91 -25.16
N THR A 11 -65.67 -25.12 -24.28
CA THR A 11 -66.91 -25.85 -24.59
C THR A 11 -67.95 -25.66 -23.47
N ASN A 12 -68.69 -24.54 -23.46
CA ASN A 12 -70.03 -24.57 -22.81
C ASN A 12 -71.03 -23.47 -23.20
N ASN A 13 -70.67 -22.50 -24.05
CA ASN A 13 -71.59 -21.42 -24.43
C ASN A 13 -72.56 -21.75 -25.58
N ASN A 14 -72.58 -22.98 -26.10
CA ASN A 14 -73.40 -23.36 -27.27
C ASN A 14 -74.53 -24.38 -27.01
N LYS A 15 -74.97 -24.57 -25.75
CA LYS A 15 -76.08 -25.49 -25.43
C LYS A 15 -77.29 -24.90 -24.68
N GLN A 16 -77.32 -23.61 -24.36
CA GLN A 16 -78.53 -22.97 -23.80
C GLN A 16 -79.37 -22.20 -24.82
N SER A 17 -78.89 -22.06 -26.06
CA SER A 17 -79.60 -21.38 -27.16
C SER A 17 -80.69 -22.25 -27.84
N SER A 18 -80.84 -23.53 -27.50
CA SER A 18 -81.73 -24.46 -28.22
C SER A 18 -82.97 -24.92 -27.45
N PHE A 19 -83.28 -24.31 -26.29
CA PHE A 19 -84.47 -24.69 -25.49
C PHE A 19 -85.58 -23.62 -25.48
N VAL A 20 -85.30 -22.41 -25.98
CA VAL A 20 -86.25 -21.28 -25.95
C VAL A 20 -87.02 -21.10 -27.27
N GLN A 21 -86.70 -21.88 -28.31
CA GLN A 21 -87.32 -21.76 -29.65
C GLN A 21 -88.38 -22.84 -29.98
N GLY A 22 -88.85 -23.59 -28.99
CA GLY A 22 -89.74 -24.76 -29.19
C GLY A 22 -91.16 -24.66 -28.64
N CYS A 23 -91.58 -23.57 -28.01
CA CYS A 23 -92.92 -23.46 -27.39
C CYS A 23 -93.59 -22.09 -27.65
N GLN A 24 -93.46 -21.57 -28.87
CA GLN A 24 -94.20 -20.40 -29.34
C GLN A 24 -95.02 -20.75 -30.60
N SER A 25 -95.86 -21.80 -30.54
CA SER A 25 -96.86 -22.06 -31.60
C SER A 25 -97.83 -23.19 -31.24
N SER A 26 -98.72 -22.97 -30.28
CA SER A 26 -100.03 -23.62 -30.21
C SER A 26 -100.74 -23.15 -28.96
N ILE A 27 -101.68 -22.23 -29.15
CA ILE A 27 -103.05 -22.25 -28.62
C ILE A 27 -103.63 -20.92 -29.12
N ASP A 28 -103.87 -20.88 -30.43
CA ASP A 28 -104.92 -20.05 -30.99
C ASP A 28 -106.25 -20.71 -30.62
N GLY A 29 -107.17 -19.93 -30.08
CA GLY A 29 -108.57 -20.33 -29.95
C GLY A 29 -108.95 -20.96 -28.61
N ARG A 30 -109.07 -20.14 -27.57
CA ARG A 30 -110.25 -20.06 -26.68
C ARG A 30 -110.01 -18.99 -25.63
N ILE A 31 -110.46 -17.79 -25.95
CA ILE A 31 -110.37 -16.59 -25.11
C ILE A 31 -111.44 -16.72 -24.01
N GLY A 32 -111.01 -16.68 -22.75
CA GLY A 32 -111.89 -16.67 -21.59
C GLY A 32 -111.19 -17.04 -20.29
N GLU A 33 -110.65 -16.03 -19.60
CA GLU A 33 -110.48 -15.93 -18.14
C GLU A 33 -109.43 -16.76 -17.37
N ASN A 34 -108.78 -17.81 -17.91
CA ASN A 34 -107.76 -18.58 -17.15
C ASN A 34 -106.28 -18.34 -17.54
N SER A 35 -105.98 -17.40 -18.44
CA SER A 35 -104.61 -17.10 -18.91
C SER A 35 -103.79 -16.27 -17.91
N MET A 36 -104.44 -15.39 -17.14
CA MET A 36 -103.76 -14.45 -16.24
C MET A 36 -103.10 -15.14 -15.05
N THR A 37 -103.72 -16.19 -14.52
CA THR A 37 -103.25 -16.92 -13.32
C THR A 37 -102.00 -17.77 -13.60
N LEU A 38 -101.89 -18.34 -14.81
CA LEU A 38 -100.72 -19.13 -15.20
C LEU A 38 -99.50 -18.25 -15.48
N ASP A 39 -99.69 -17.09 -16.14
CA ASP A 39 -98.60 -16.12 -16.39
C ASP A 39 -98.04 -15.56 -15.08
N ILE A 40 -98.89 -15.27 -14.10
CA ILE A 40 -98.48 -14.81 -12.77
C ILE A 40 -97.67 -15.91 -12.04
N ALA A 41 -98.12 -17.16 -12.07
CA ALA A 41 -97.41 -18.27 -11.42
C ALA A 41 -96.02 -18.53 -12.05
N VAL A 42 -95.91 -18.47 -13.39
CA VAL A 42 -94.64 -18.61 -14.10
C VAL A 42 -93.68 -17.45 -13.77
N ARG A 43 -94.18 -16.21 -13.69
CA ARG A 43 -93.37 -15.05 -13.27
C ARG A 43 -92.88 -15.18 -11.83
N MET A 44 -93.71 -15.69 -10.91
CA MET A 44 -93.30 -15.93 -9.52
C MET A 44 -92.21 -17.00 -9.41
N LEU A 45 -92.32 -18.10 -10.15
CA LEU A 45 -91.28 -19.14 -10.22
C LEU A 45 -89.98 -18.60 -10.85
N MET A 46 -90.07 -17.82 -11.93
CA MET A 46 -88.93 -17.16 -12.55
C MET A 46 -88.22 -16.20 -11.57
N MET A 47 -88.97 -15.44 -10.76
CA MET A 47 -88.38 -14.62 -9.69
C MET A 47 -87.66 -15.47 -8.65
N GLN A 48 -88.28 -16.54 -8.14
CA GLN A 48 -87.64 -17.43 -7.16
C GLN A 48 -86.36 -18.09 -7.70
N PHE A 49 -86.35 -18.51 -8.97
CA PHE A 49 -85.14 -19.02 -9.62
C PHE A 49 -84.07 -17.94 -9.78
N THR A 50 -84.47 -16.71 -10.08
CA THR A 50 -83.56 -15.56 -10.19
C THR A 50 -82.93 -15.22 -8.83
N GLU A 51 -83.72 -15.23 -7.76
CA GLU A 51 -83.23 -15.04 -6.38
C GLU A 51 -82.28 -16.16 -5.95
N MET A 52 -82.62 -17.42 -6.22
CA MET A 52 -81.75 -18.56 -5.92
C MET A 52 -80.43 -18.49 -6.70
N LYS A 53 -80.47 -18.09 -7.97
CA LYS A 53 -79.27 -17.87 -8.79
C LYS A 53 -78.39 -16.76 -8.21
N LEU A 54 -78.99 -15.65 -7.81
CA LEU A 54 -78.28 -14.53 -7.18
C LEU A 54 -77.63 -14.96 -5.85
N MET A 55 -78.33 -15.76 -5.04
CA MET A 55 -77.81 -16.31 -3.79
C MET A 55 -76.59 -17.23 -4.04
N LEU A 56 -76.68 -18.12 -5.02
CA LEU A 56 -75.57 -19.02 -5.40
C LEU A 56 -74.37 -18.26 -5.96
N GLU A 57 -74.60 -17.22 -6.77
CA GLU A 57 -73.53 -16.36 -7.27
C GLU A 57 -72.85 -15.60 -6.12
N THR A 58 -73.63 -15.11 -5.16
CA THR A 58 -73.11 -14.43 -3.96
C THR A 58 -72.26 -15.39 -3.12
N PHE A 59 -72.74 -16.61 -2.87
CA PHE A 59 -72.00 -17.63 -2.14
C PHE A 59 -70.70 -18.02 -2.85
N ARG A 60 -70.75 -18.22 -4.17
CA ARG A 60 -69.56 -18.52 -4.99
C ARG A 60 -68.52 -17.40 -4.89
N ASN A 61 -68.97 -16.14 -4.95
CA ASN A 61 -68.08 -14.99 -4.86
C ASN A 61 -67.42 -14.89 -3.48
N ASP A 62 -68.16 -15.12 -2.40
CA ASP A 62 -67.62 -15.14 -1.05
C ASP A 62 -66.66 -16.30 -0.81
N PHE A 63 -66.94 -17.47 -1.38
CA PHE A 63 -66.03 -18.62 -1.30
C PHE A 63 -64.72 -18.35 -2.04
N ASN A 64 -64.78 -17.80 -3.25
CA ASN A 64 -63.58 -17.42 -4.01
C ASN A 64 -62.76 -16.37 -3.27
N ARG A 65 -63.41 -15.37 -2.67
CA ARG A 65 -62.71 -14.37 -1.83
C ARG A 65 -61.96 -15.02 -0.67
N LYS A 66 -62.55 -16.00 0.03
CA LYS A 66 -61.87 -16.72 1.12
C LYS A 66 -60.66 -17.51 0.62
N ILE A 67 -60.77 -18.17 -0.53
CA ILE A 67 -59.64 -18.88 -1.15
C ILE A 67 -58.51 -17.90 -1.48
N ASP A 68 -58.82 -16.75 -2.08
CA ASP A 68 -57.82 -15.74 -2.45
C ASP A 68 -57.12 -15.17 -1.21
N THR A 69 -57.86 -14.93 -0.11
CA THR A 69 -57.28 -14.50 1.16
C THR A 69 -56.29 -15.54 1.70
N ILE A 70 -56.70 -16.83 1.77
CA ILE A 70 -55.83 -17.91 2.27
C ILE A 70 -54.58 -18.06 1.39
N LYS A 71 -54.75 -17.96 0.06
CA LYS A 71 -53.64 -18.04 -0.89
C LYS A 71 -52.65 -16.90 -0.67
N SER A 72 -53.15 -15.68 -0.47
CA SER A 72 -52.32 -14.50 -0.18
C SER A 72 -51.54 -14.67 1.14
N GLU A 73 -52.20 -15.13 2.20
CA GLU A 73 -51.55 -15.40 3.50
C GLU A 73 -50.46 -16.48 3.39
N LEU A 74 -50.72 -17.57 2.67
CA LEU A 74 -49.73 -18.62 2.44
C LEU A 74 -48.54 -18.12 1.62
N GLN A 75 -48.78 -17.33 0.56
CA GLN A 75 -47.71 -16.71 -0.22
C GLN A 75 -46.87 -15.76 0.62
N GLY A 76 -47.50 -15.00 1.53
CA GLY A 76 -46.80 -14.16 2.50
C GLY A 76 -45.88 -14.97 3.42
N LYS A 77 -46.38 -16.08 3.99
CA LYS A 77 -45.58 -16.97 4.87
C LYS A 77 -44.41 -17.62 4.14
N VAL A 78 -44.62 -18.10 2.91
CA VAL A 78 -43.55 -18.71 2.09
C VAL A 78 -42.48 -17.68 1.76
N SER A 79 -42.87 -16.46 1.39
CA SER A 79 -41.93 -15.37 1.11
C SER A 79 -41.13 -14.98 2.35
N GLY A 80 -41.78 -14.93 3.52
CA GLY A 80 -41.12 -14.70 4.81
C GLY A 80 -40.07 -15.77 5.12
N LEU A 81 -40.43 -17.05 5.02
CA LEU A 81 -39.48 -18.15 5.24
C LEU A 81 -38.31 -18.15 4.26
N GLN A 82 -38.54 -17.78 2.99
CA GLN A 82 -37.46 -17.63 2.01
C GLN A 82 -36.50 -16.49 2.37
N SER A 83 -37.02 -15.37 2.88
CA SER A 83 -36.23 -14.25 3.40
C SER A 83 -35.39 -14.68 4.61
N ASP A 84 -35.99 -15.41 5.55
CA ASP A 84 -35.30 -15.91 6.76
C ASP A 84 -34.18 -16.89 6.41
N ILE A 85 -34.43 -17.83 5.49
CA ILE A 85 -33.41 -18.77 5.00
C ILE A 85 -32.26 -18.03 4.32
N THR A 86 -32.56 -16.99 3.53
CA THR A 86 -31.52 -16.19 2.85
C THR A 86 -30.67 -15.41 3.85
N THR A 87 -31.32 -14.85 4.87
CA THR A 87 -30.64 -14.12 5.96
C THR A 87 -29.74 -15.04 6.78
N LEU A 88 -30.25 -16.22 7.17
CA LEU A 88 -29.48 -17.23 7.88
C LEU A 88 -28.27 -17.71 7.06
N LYS A 89 -28.45 -17.97 5.76
CA LYS A 89 -27.33 -18.35 4.88
C LYS A 89 -26.26 -17.27 4.84
N ALA A 90 -26.63 -16.00 4.70
CA ALA A 90 -25.67 -14.90 4.71
C ALA A 90 -24.93 -14.78 6.06
N GLU A 91 -25.63 -15.02 7.17
CA GLU A 91 -25.02 -15.01 8.51
C GLU A 91 -24.01 -16.15 8.68
N TYR A 92 -24.35 -17.37 8.26
CA TYR A 92 -23.46 -18.52 8.34
C TYR A 92 -22.26 -18.40 7.38
N GLU A 93 -22.45 -17.88 6.17
CA GLU A 93 -21.34 -17.57 5.25
C GLU A 93 -20.40 -16.51 5.85
N GLY A 94 -20.96 -15.47 6.49
CA GLY A 94 -20.18 -14.47 7.22
C GLY A 94 -19.37 -15.06 8.38
N LYS A 95 -19.98 -15.96 9.16
CA LYS A 95 -19.30 -16.69 10.25
C LYS A 95 -18.18 -17.59 9.71
N PHE A 96 -18.41 -18.29 8.59
CA PHE A 96 -17.41 -19.15 7.96
C PHE A 96 -16.21 -18.35 7.46
N VAL A 97 -16.45 -17.23 6.77
CA VAL A 97 -15.37 -16.32 6.30
C VAL A 97 -14.58 -15.74 7.48
N ASN A 98 -15.25 -15.37 8.57
CA ASN A 98 -14.57 -14.88 9.77
C ASN A 98 -13.73 -15.98 10.43
N GLN A 99 -14.25 -17.20 10.56
CA GLN A 99 -13.51 -18.34 11.13
C GLN A 99 -12.30 -18.73 10.26
N ASP A 100 -12.44 -18.73 8.93
CA ASP A 100 -11.35 -18.99 8.00
C ASP A 100 -10.25 -17.91 8.11
N ALA A 101 -10.65 -16.64 8.23
CA ALA A 101 -9.72 -15.55 8.48
C ALA A 101 -8.99 -15.69 9.83
N THR A 102 -9.69 -16.08 10.91
CA THR A 102 -9.10 -16.34 12.22
C THR A 102 -8.15 -17.53 12.18
N LEU A 103 -8.52 -18.64 11.52
CA LEU A 103 -7.65 -19.80 11.29
C LEU A 103 -6.40 -19.40 10.52
N GLY A 104 -6.53 -18.57 9.48
CA GLY A 104 -5.38 -18.02 8.75
C GLY A 104 -4.45 -17.19 9.65
N GLN A 105 -5.00 -16.37 10.54
CA GLN A 105 -4.21 -15.57 11.49
C GLN A 105 -3.51 -16.41 12.55
N ILE A 106 -4.21 -17.40 13.13
CA ILE A 106 -3.62 -18.34 14.10
C ILE A 106 -2.52 -19.14 13.42
N ASN A 107 -2.74 -19.67 12.23
CA ASN A 107 -1.74 -20.43 11.50
C ASN A 107 -0.52 -19.54 11.18
N HIS A 108 -0.72 -18.26 10.84
CA HIS A 108 0.39 -17.33 10.65
C HIS A 108 1.16 -17.06 11.96
N ARG A 109 0.47 -16.86 13.10
CA ARG A 109 1.11 -16.70 14.42
C ARG A 109 1.87 -17.95 14.86
N VAL A 110 1.27 -19.12 14.70
CA VAL A 110 1.91 -20.41 15.02
C VAL A 110 3.15 -20.62 14.17
N ASN A 111 3.10 -20.31 12.87
CA ASN A 111 4.27 -20.36 12.00
C ASN A 111 5.34 -19.35 12.42
N HIS A 112 4.96 -18.11 12.77
CA HIS A 112 5.90 -17.09 13.25
C HIS A 112 6.55 -17.48 14.58
N LEU A 113 5.79 -18.05 15.52
CA LEU A 113 6.29 -18.54 16.79
C LEU A 113 7.23 -19.74 16.61
N HIS A 114 6.88 -20.70 15.74
CA HIS A 114 7.79 -21.79 15.38
C HIS A 114 9.11 -21.25 14.80
N LEU A 115 9.04 -20.29 13.88
CA LEU A 115 10.25 -19.66 13.32
C LEU A 115 11.09 -18.96 14.39
N ASN A 116 10.47 -18.36 15.41
CA ASN A 116 11.20 -17.73 16.53
C ASN A 116 11.80 -18.76 17.50
N ILE A 117 11.10 -19.85 17.78
CA ILE A 117 11.59 -20.95 18.63
C ILE A 117 12.78 -21.63 17.93
N ASP A 118 12.63 -21.99 16.66
CA ASP A 118 13.74 -22.57 15.87
C ASP A 118 14.93 -21.59 15.76
N ALA A 119 14.67 -20.29 15.68
CA ALA A 119 15.73 -19.28 15.68
C ALA A 119 16.44 -19.18 17.04
N LEU A 120 15.76 -19.46 18.16
CA LEU A 120 16.33 -19.54 19.51
C LEU A 120 17.19 -20.79 19.68
N GLU A 121 16.74 -21.94 19.17
CA GLU A 121 17.48 -23.21 19.21
C GLU A 121 18.82 -23.11 18.48
N ASN A 122 18.85 -22.44 17.33
CA ASN A 122 20.06 -22.30 16.51
C ASN A 122 21.01 -21.16 16.95
N GLN A 123 20.72 -20.41 18.03
CA GLN A 123 21.55 -19.24 18.43
C GLN A 123 22.96 -19.58 18.90
N LYS A 124 23.21 -20.86 19.18
CA LYS A 124 24.52 -21.37 19.60
C LYS A 124 25.29 -22.02 18.46
N GLU A 125 24.75 -22.04 17.24
CA GLU A 125 25.30 -22.81 16.13
C GLU A 125 25.83 -21.93 14.99
N LEU A 126 26.94 -22.35 14.39
CA LEU A 126 27.48 -21.79 13.15
C LEU A 126 27.67 -22.89 12.10
N ILE A 127 27.55 -22.51 10.84
CA ILE A 127 27.84 -23.36 9.69
C ILE A 127 29.13 -22.89 9.02
N ILE A 128 30.08 -23.81 8.87
CA ILE A 128 31.30 -23.61 8.09
C ILE A 128 31.13 -24.35 6.76
N SER A 129 31.33 -23.64 5.65
CA SER A 129 31.09 -24.13 4.30
C SER A 129 32.28 -23.86 3.39
N GLY A 130 32.43 -24.70 2.36
CA GLY A 130 33.53 -24.63 1.40
C GLY A 130 34.75 -25.49 1.75
N VAL A 131 34.70 -26.23 2.87
CA VAL A 131 35.72 -27.23 3.23
C VAL A 131 35.33 -28.59 2.65
N PRO A 132 36.13 -29.19 1.74
CA PRO A 132 35.89 -30.56 1.25
C PRO A 132 35.92 -31.57 2.39
N PHE A 133 35.14 -32.65 2.26
CA PHE A 133 35.16 -33.81 3.14
C PHE A 133 36.38 -34.68 2.84
N ALA A 134 37.02 -35.18 3.88
CA ALA A 134 38.01 -36.25 3.79
C ALA A 134 37.64 -37.39 4.75
N SER A 135 37.81 -38.63 4.30
CA SER A 135 37.43 -39.83 5.05
C SER A 135 38.21 -40.04 6.35
N ASP A 136 39.38 -39.43 6.48
CA ASP A 136 40.25 -39.41 7.66
C ASP A 136 40.14 -38.11 8.48
N GLU A 137 39.15 -37.25 8.20
CA GLU A 137 39.04 -35.95 8.88
C GLU A 137 38.62 -36.09 10.35
N ASP A 138 39.22 -35.25 11.20
CA ASP A 138 38.73 -34.96 12.55
C ASP A 138 38.09 -33.55 12.54
N PRO A 139 36.75 -33.45 12.61
CA PRO A 139 36.04 -32.17 12.62
C PRO A 139 36.47 -31.22 13.74
N ASP A 140 36.82 -31.74 14.92
CA ASP A 140 37.21 -30.93 16.07
C ASP A 140 38.65 -30.40 15.89
N ALA A 141 39.58 -31.22 15.41
CA ALA A 141 40.93 -30.78 15.06
C ALA A 141 40.94 -29.74 13.92
N LEU A 142 40.02 -29.90 12.96
CA LEU A 142 39.82 -28.93 11.88
C LEU A 142 39.31 -27.59 12.42
N PHE A 143 38.32 -27.61 13.32
CA PHE A 143 37.82 -26.39 13.96
C PHE A 143 38.89 -25.73 14.84
N ALA A 144 39.68 -26.49 15.60
CA ALA A 144 40.83 -25.99 16.35
C ALA A 144 41.84 -25.26 15.45
N THR A 145 42.08 -25.78 14.24
CA THR A 145 42.94 -25.12 13.25
C THR A 145 42.35 -23.79 12.77
N ILE A 146 41.03 -23.72 12.58
CA ILE A 146 40.32 -22.46 12.26
C ILE A 146 40.46 -21.45 13.42
N CYS A 147 40.30 -21.89 14.67
CA CYS A 147 40.47 -21.06 15.86
C CYS A 147 41.88 -20.48 15.97
N ARG A 148 42.91 -21.31 15.74
CA ARG A 148 44.32 -20.88 15.70
C ARG A 148 44.56 -19.86 14.61
N GLN A 149 44.06 -20.09 13.40
CA GLN A 149 44.21 -19.14 12.28
C GLN A 149 43.50 -17.80 12.54
N LEU A 150 42.38 -17.82 13.25
CA LEU A 150 41.63 -16.62 13.62
C LEU A 150 42.16 -15.96 14.91
N GLU A 151 43.20 -16.52 15.55
CA GLU A 151 43.79 -16.07 16.83
C GLU A 151 42.75 -15.96 17.96
N CYS A 152 41.76 -16.86 17.98
CA CYS A 152 40.73 -16.86 19.01
C CYS A 152 41.23 -17.62 20.26
N SER A 153 41.81 -16.90 21.23
CA SER A 153 42.22 -17.46 22.52
C SER A 153 41.01 -17.93 23.35
N GLY A 154 41.02 -19.20 23.78
CA GLY A 154 39.96 -19.81 24.60
C GLY A 154 38.67 -20.17 23.83
N GLY A 155 38.75 -20.43 22.52
CA GLY A 155 37.61 -20.91 21.72
C GLY A 155 37.35 -22.41 21.82
N GLU A 156 38.39 -23.19 22.13
CA GLU A 156 38.35 -24.66 22.20
C GLU A 156 37.72 -25.18 23.50
N GLU A 157 37.82 -24.42 24.60
CA GLU A 157 37.36 -24.83 25.94
C GLU A 157 35.82 -24.74 26.13
N LEU A 158 35.08 -24.22 25.16
CA LEU A 158 33.63 -23.99 25.25
C LEU A 158 32.86 -24.48 24.01
N LEU A 159 33.45 -25.42 23.27
CA LEU A 159 32.82 -26.11 22.15
C LEU A 159 31.97 -27.28 22.69
N THR A 160 30.74 -27.41 22.20
CA THR A 160 29.86 -28.56 22.54
C THR A 160 30.06 -29.70 21.54
N SER A 161 30.10 -29.39 20.24
CA SER A 161 30.20 -30.40 19.17
C SER A 161 30.59 -29.77 17.84
N THR A 162 31.44 -30.44 17.05
CA THR A 162 31.61 -30.19 15.62
C THR A 162 31.21 -31.42 14.81
N ARG A 163 30.35 -31.27 13.80
CA ARG A 163 29.92 -32.39 12.94
C ARG A 163 29.57 -31.96 11.52
N ARG A 164 29.67 -32.86 10.55
CA ARG A 164 29.18 -32.62 9.17
C ARG A 164 27.65 -32.75 9.11
N ILE A 165 26.98 -31.88 8.36
CA ILE A 165 25.51 -31.89 8.20
C ILE A 165 25.14 -32.80 7.01
N HIS A 166 24.86 -34.10 7.21
CA HIS A 166 24.35 -34.98 6.13
C HIS A 166 23.49 -36.17 6.55
N VAL A 167 22.77 -36.72 5.55
CA VAL A 167 21.84 -37.86 5.63
C VAL A 167 22.38 -39.13 4.90
N ASN A 168 23.49 -39.05 4.12
CA ASN A 168 24.02 -40.16 3.30
C ASN A 168 25.56 -40.33 3.40
N ARG A 169 26.13 -41.45 2.87
CA ARG A 169 27.59 -41.72 2.79
C ARG A 169 28.32 -40.68 1.91
N LEU A 170 29.26 -39.96 2.50
CA LEU A 170 30.14 -38.98 1.83
C LEU A 170 31.30 -39.67 1.12
N LYS A 171 31.76 -39.07 0.02
CA LYS A 171 32.99 -39.43 -0.69
C LYS A 171 34.03 -38.32 -0.53
N ASP A 172 35.31 -38.69 -0.56
CA ASP A 172 36.40 -37.73 -0.50
C ASP A 172 36.26 -36.65 -1.58
N GLY A 173 36.33 -35.39 -1.16
CA GLY A 173 36.12 -34.23 -2.01
C GLY A 173 34.70 -33.63 -2.00
N ASP A 174 33.71 -34.31 -1.39
CA ASP A 174 32.34 -33.77 -1.28
C ASP A 174 32.31 -32.49 -0.43
N VAL A 175 31.58 -31.46 -0.89
CA VAL A 175 31.51 -30.16 -0.19
C VAL A 175 30.34 -30.16 0.79
N SER A 176 30.57 -30.77 1.94
CA SER A 176 29.63 -30.80 3.06
C SER A 176 29.80 -29.60 4.00
N PRO A 177 28.74 -28.97 4.52
CA PRO A 177 28.89 -28.00 5.61
C PRO A 177 29.20 -28.66 6.96
N LEU A 178 30.08 -28.05 7.75
CA LEU A 178 30.31 -28.37 9.15
C LEU A 178 29.37 -27.52 10.02
N LEU A 179 28.70 -28.15 10.97
CA LEU A 179 27.97 -27.53 12.05
C LEU A 179 28.86 -27.46 13.28
N VAL A 180 28.99 -26.28 13.85
CA VAL A 180 29.75 -26.01 15.07
C VAL A 180 28.78 -25.50 16.13
N GLU A 181 28.67 -26.23 17.23
CA GLU A 181 27.81 -25.89 18.36
C GLU A 181 28.67 -25.38 19.53
N PHE A 182 28.34 -24.19 20.02
CA PHE A 182 29.05 -23.56 21.13
C PHE A 182 28.26 -23.70 22.43
N ALA A 183 28.93 -23.87 23.56
CA ALA A 183 28.28 -23.96 24.88
C ALA A 183 27.49 -22.67 25.20
N LEU A 184 28.07 -21.52 24.86
CA LEU A 184 27.52 -20.18 25.12
C LEU A 184 27.42 -19.35 23.84
N LYS A 185 26.29 -18.65 23.69
CA LYS A 185 26.04 -17.71 22.59
C LYS A 185 27.08 -16.58 22.53
N THR A 186 27.53 -16.09 23.69
CA THR A 186 28.55 -15.03 23.78
C THR A 186 29.87 -15.46 23.15
N THR A 187 30.30 -16.71 23.36
CA THR A 187 31.49 -17.29 22.74
C THR A 187 31.32 -17.42 21.23
N ARG A 188 30.16 -17.92 20.79
CA ARG A 188 29.79 -18.02 19.37
C ARG A 188 29.84 -16.65 18.68
N ASP A 189 29.23 -15.64 19.29
CA ASP A 189 29.18 -14.27 18.76
C ASP A 189 30.59 -13.64 18.69
N ARG A 190 31.44 -13.89 19.69
CA ARG A 190 32.84 -13.42 19.71
C ARG A 190 33.67 -14.04 18.59
N PHE A 191 33.55 -15.35 18.40
CA PHE A 191 34.23 -16.08 17.31
C PHE A 191 33.77 -15.56 15.94
N TYR A 192 32.45 -15.50 15.72
CA TYR A 192 31.89 -15.05 14.45
C TYR A 192 32.25 -13.60 14.11
N SER A 193 32.23 -12.71 15.11
CA SER A 193 32.65 -11.31 14.96
C SER A 193 34.12 -11.18 14.53
N THR A 194 35.00 -12.04 15.04
CA THR A 194 36.42 -12.04 14.68
C THR A 194 36.65 -12.50 13.24
N TYR A 195 35.95 -13.56 12.80
CA TYR A 195 35.93 -13.99 11.40
C TYR A 195 35.43 -12.88 10.46
N LEU A 196 34.34 -12.19 10.81
CA LEU A 196 33.76 -11.12 9.99
C LEU A 196 34.69 -9.91 9.82
N ARG A 197 35.59 -9.66 10.78
CA ARG A 197 36.62 -8.60 10.73
C ARG A 197 37.78 -8.96 9.80
N ARG A 198 38.32 -10.19 9.89
CA ARG A 198 39.52 -10.58 9.12
C ARG A 198 39.22 -10.93 7.66
N ARG A 199 38.11 -11.65 7.39
CA ARG A 199 37.64 -12.05 6.04
C ARG A 199 38.67 -12.76 5.15
N ASP A 200 39.72 -13.34 5.70
CA ASP A 200 40.90 -13.87 5.00
C ASP A 200 41.03 -15.40 5.07
N LEU A 201 40.10 -16.10 5.73
CA LEU A 201 40.15 -17.56 5.91
C LEU A 201 40.06 -18.31 4.56
N LYS A 202 41.08 -19.11 4.25
CA LYS A 202 41.24 -19.89 3.01
C LYS A 202 41.56 -21.34 3.31
N LEU A 203 41.32 -22.23 2.35
CA LEU A 203 41.59 -23.67 2.49
C LEU A 203 43.06 -24.01 2.79
N ARG A 204 44.02 -23.24 2.25
CA ARG A 204 45.44 -23.39 2.61
C ARG A 204 45.76 -23.20 4.08
N HIS A 205 44.97 -22.39 4.79
CA HIS A 205 45.15 -22.22 6.23
C HIS A 205 44.70 -23.47 7.01
N LEU A 206 43.99 -24.38 6.35
CA LEU A 206 43.53 -25.67 6.90
C LEU A 206 44.36 -26.84 6.38
N GLY A 207 45.54 -26.59 5.79
CA GLY A 207 46.43 -27.64 5.27
C GLY A 207 46.06 -28.17 3.88
N MET A 208 45.09 -27.57 3.19
CA MET A 208 44.66 -28.01 1.85
C MET A 208 45.32 -27.18 0.74
N PRO A 209 45.73 -27.76 -0.41
CA PRO A 209 46.43 -27.05 -1.49
C PRO A 209 45.47 -26.20 -2.34
N SER A 210 44.72 -25.28 -1.73
CA SER A 210 43.75 -24.43 -2.41
C SER A 210 43.58 -23.05 -1.76
N ASP A 211 43.38 -22.06 -2.61
CA ASP A 211 43.20 -20.66 -2.20
C ASP A 211 41.74 -20.24 -2.07
N ARG A 212 40.82 -21.19 -2.24
CA ARG A 212 39.39 -20.95 -2.09
C ARG A 212 39.08 -20.50 -0.66
N ARG A 213 38.13 -19.57 -0.56
CA ARG A 213 37.69 -18.99 0.70
C ARG A 213 36.79 -19.98 1.46
N VAL A 214 36.96 -20.02 2.77
CA VAL A 214 36.09 -20.75 3.70
C VAL A 214 35.04 -19.78 4.24
N PHE A 215 33.77 -20.16 4.22
CA PHE A 215 32.66 -19.30 4.62
C PHE A 215 32.04 -19.80 5.92
N ILE A 216 32.12 -18.96 6.95
CA ILE A 216 31.39 -19.15 8.22
C ILE A 216 30.12 -18.31 8.18
N ASN A 217 28.97 -18.91 8.52
CA ASN A 217 27.66 -18.26 8.57
C ASN A 217 26.87 -18.74 9.79
N GLU A 218 25.84 -18.00 10.20
CA GLU A 218 24.88 -18.49 11.19
C GLU A 218 24.06 -19.68 10.65
N ASN A 219 23.72 -20.64 11.52
CA ASN A 219 22.73 -21.65 11.19
C ASN A 219 21.33 -21.02 11.22
N LEU A 220 20.79 -20.70 10.05
CA LEU A 220 19.45 -20.12 9.92
C LEU A 220 18.41 -21.24 9.83
N ASN A 221 17.22 -21.03 10.39
CA ASN A 221 16.08 -21.93 10.15
C ASN A 221 15.58 -21.85 8.69
N ALA A 222 14.69 -22.77 8.30
CA ALA A 222 14.20 -22.87 6.92
C ALA A 222 13.56 -21.57 6.41
N GLY A 223 12.74 -20.90 7.23
CA GLY A 223 12.11 -19.62 6.87
C GLY A 223 13.12 -18.50 6.66
N ALA A 224 14.09 -18.34 7.58
CA ALA A 224 15.15 -17.34 7.47
C ALA A 224 16.08 -17.62 6.27
N ARG A 225 16.32 -18.88 5.89
CA ARG A 225 17.06 -19.23 4.66
C ARG A 225 16.32 -18.75 3.42
N GLU A 226 15.02 -18.99 3.32
CA GLU A 226 14.21 -18.52 2.18
C GLU A 226 14.17 -16.98 2.12
N VAL A 227 14.03 -16.30 3.26
CA VAL A 227 14.12 -14.83 3.33
C VAL A 227 15.51 -14.35 2.89
N LYS A 228 16.59 -14.96 3.36
CA LYS A 228 17.97 -14.61 2.95
C LYS A 228 18.18 -14.82 1.45
N LYS A 229 17.64 -15.90 0.88
CA LYS A 229 17.70 -16.19 -0.56
C LYS A 229 16.96 -15.12 -1.38
N ALA A 230 15.73 -14.78 -0.98
CA ALA A 230 14.96 -13.71 -1.60
C ALA A 230 15.67 -12.35 -1.49
N ALA A 231 16.22 -12.03 -0.31
CA ALA A 231 16.99 -10.81 -0.09
C ALA A 231 18.26 -10.75 -0.96
N LEU A 232 18.99 -11.86 -1.10
CA LEU A 232 20.16 -11.92 -1.99
C LEU A 232 19.79 -11.71 -3.46
N LEU A 233 18.63 -12.20 -3.92
CA LEU A 233 18.11 -11.91 -5.25
C LEU A 233 17.79 -10.42 -5.41
N LEU A 234 17.14 -9.80 -4.42
CA LEU A 234 16.85 -8.36 -4.43
C LEU A 234 18.13 -7.52 -4.41
N LYS A 235 19.17 -7.95 -3.69
CA LYS A 235 20.50 -7.34 -3.73
C LYS A 235 21.13 -7.45 -5.11
N LYS A 236 21.03 -8.62 -5.77
CA LYS A 236 21.53 -8.84 -7.15
C LYS A 236 20.84 -7.91 -8.17
N VAL A 237 19.56 -7.63 -7.99
CA VAL A 237 18.77 -6.69 -8.82
C VAL A 237 18.97 -5.22 -8.39
N GLY A 238 19.81 -4.94 -7.39
CA GLY A 238 20.15 -3.59 -6.95
C GLY A 238 19.10 -2.92 -6.05
N LYS A 239 18.07 -3.65 -5.60
CA LYS A 239 17.03 -3.14 -4.68
C LYS A 239 17.49 -3.06 -3.23
N LEU A 240 18.50 -3.85 -2.85
CA LEU A 240 19.12 -3.84 -1.52
C LEU A 240 20.61 -3.56 -1.64
N THR A 241 21.20 -2.87 -0.65
CA THR A 241 22.65 -2.63 -0.56
C THR A 241 23.35 -3.74 0.20
N SER A 242 22.78 -4.13 1.33
CA SER A 242 23.35 -5.16 2.19
C SER A 242 22.31 -6.20 2.57
N VAL A 243 22.78 -7.42 2.75
CA VAL A 243 22.02 -8.54 3.30
C VAL A 243 22.99 -9.24 4.25
N PHE A 244 22.65 -9.27 5.53
CA PHE A 244 23.45 -9.90 6.56
C PHE A 244 22.52 -10.53 7.59
N THR A 245 23.07 -11.34 8.48
CA THR A 245 22.30 -12.01 9.52
C THR A 245 22.87 -11.66 10.88
N LYS A 246 21.99 -11.54 11.87
CA LYS A 246 22.36 -11.33 13.27
C LYS A 246 21.34 -12.01 14.17
N GLY A 247 21.78 -12.98 14.97
CA GLY A 247 20.92 -13.69 15.92
C GLY A 247 19.83 -14.50 15.23
N GLY A 248 20.14 -15.09 14.07
CA GLY A 248 19.17 -15.86 13.27
C GLY A 248 18.21 -15.03 12.42
N ILE A 249 18.21 -13.70 12.57
CA ILE A 249 17.36 -12.78 11.80
C ILE A 249 18.10 -12.26 10.57
N VAL A 250 17.42 -12.22 9.42
CA VAL A 250 17.94 -11.63 8.19
C VAL A 250 17.71 -10.13 8.19
N HIS A 251 18.80 -9.37 8.24
CA HIS A 251 18.80 -7.92 8.10
C HIS A 251 19.12 -7.54 6.66
N VAL A 252 18.43 -6.52 6.17
CA VAL A 252 18.66 -5.95 4.85
C VAL A 252 18.85 -4.45 4.98
N LYS A 253 19.83 -3.90 4.26
CA LYS A 253 19.99 -2.45 4.11
C LYS A 253 19.36 -2.03 2.80
N ARG A 254 18.48 -1.03 2.82
CA ARG A 254 17.90 -0.43 1.60
C ARG A 254 18.71 0.81 1.22
N ARG A 255 18.65 1.18 -0.06
CA ARG A 255 19.15 2.49 -0.52
C ARG A 255 18.11 3.54 -0.17
N LEU A 256 18.56 4.72 0.24
CA LEU A 256 17.71 5.89 0.26
C LEU A 256 17.74 6.54 -1.12
N ASN A 257 16.61 6.63 -1.80
CA ASN A 257 16.55 7.25 -3.13
C ASN A 257 15.95 8.66 -3.04
N ILE A 258 16.70 9.64 -3.51
CA ILE A 258 16.25 11.02 -3.66
C ILE A 258 16.13 11.38 -5.14
N CYS A 259 15.12 12.17 -5.50
CA CYS A 259 15.06 12.81 -6.81
C CYS A 259 14.62 14.26 -6.75
N HIS A 260 14.93 15.00 -7.81
CA HIS A 260 14.46 16.35 -8.02
C HIS A 260 13.98 16.56 -9.46
N GLY A 261 12.94 17.38 -9.61
CA GLY A 261 12.56 17.91 -10.90
C GLY A 261 11.85 19.27 -10.78
N ASN A 262 12.16 20.19 -11.69
CA ASN A 262 11.38 21.41 -11.86
C ASN A 262 10.03 21.07 -12.51
N SER A 263 8.94 21.28 -11.76
CA SER A 263 7.62 20.84 -12.19
C SER A 263 6.89 21.81 -13.13
N GLN A 264 7.31 23.08 -13.18
CA GLN A 264 6.62 24.16 -13.90
C GLN A 264 5.09 24.07 -13.70
N SER A 265 4.65 24.19 -12.45
CA SER A 265 3.32 23.88 -11.92
C SER A 265 3.02 22.38 -11.81
N LEU A 266 3.06 21.88 -10.57
CA LEU A 266 2.81 20.48 -10.22
C LEU A 266 1.40 20.01 -10.59
N CYS A 267 0.43 20.91 -10.62
CA CYS A 267 -0.98 20.57 -10.85
C CYS A 267 -1.57 21.15 -12.13
N ALA A 268 -0.71 21.58 -13.05
CA ALA A 268 -1.12 21.96 -14.39
C ALA A 268 -1.83 20.82 -15.12
N ARG A 269 -2.44 21.15 -16.28
CA ARG A 269 -3.11 20.18 -17.17
C ARG A 269 -4.19 19.38 -16.41
N LYS A 270 -4.97 20.09 -15.59
CA LYS A 270 -6.06 19.52 -14.76
C LYS A 270 -5.57 18.38 -13.84
N ASN A 271 -4.42 18.58 -13.20
CA ASN A 271 -3.72 17.63 -12.33
C ASN A 271 -3.09 16.41 -13.03
N SER A 272 -3.07 16.30 -14.36
CA SER A 272 -2.45 15.12 -15.00
C SER A 272 -1.00 14.90 -14.58
N LYS A 273 -0.21 15.99 -14.46
CA LYS A 273 1.17 15.95 -13.96
C LYS A 273 1.28 15.34 -12.56
N LEU A 274 0.44 15.81 -11.63
CA LEU A 274 0.40 15.31 -10.26
C LEU A 274 0.05 13.81 -10.21
N GLU A 275 -0.81 13.34 -11.10
CA GLU A 275 -1.14 11.91 -11.14
C GLU A 275 0.02 11.04 -11.64
N GLU A 276 0.80 11.53 -12.60
CA GLU A 276 2.03 10.83 -13.01
C GLU A 276 3.06 10.81 -11.87
N VAL A 277 3.21 11.92 -11.14
CA VAL A 277 4.05 11.97 -9.92
C VAL A 277 3.54 10.97 -8.87
N ARG A 278 2.22 10.90 -8.64
CA ARG A 278 1.62 9.90 -7.75
C ARG A 278 1.92 8.49 -8.19
N ALA A 279 1.83 8.18 -9.49
CA ALA A 279 2.13 6.86 -10.01
C ALA A 279 3.59 6.47 -9.76
N VAL A 280 4.53 7.40 -10.00
CA VAL A 280 5.96 7.20 -9.73
C VAL A 280 6.22 6.98 -8.24
N LEU A 281 5.70 7.83 -7.36
CA LEU A 281 5.90 7.70 -5.91
C LEU A 281 5.22 6.43 -5.34
N SER A 282 4.06 6.06 -5.89
CA SER A 282 3.34 4.82 -5.51
C SER A 282 4.08 3.53 -5.89
N SER A 283 5.05 3.58 -6.80
CA SER A 283 5.92 2.43 -7.12
C SER A 283 6.89 2.07 -5.98
N HIS A 284 6.95 2.92 -4.96
CA HIS A 284 7.82 2.81 -3.80
C HIS A 284 9.34 2.83 -4.10
N ILE A 285 9.75 3.38 -5.25
CA ILE A 285 11.16 3.45 -5.67
C ILE A 285 11.87 4.68 -5.08
N VAL A 286 11.16 5.81 -4.95
CA VAL A 286 11.71 7.08 -4.46
C VAL A 286 11.39 7.24 -2.99
N ASP A 287 12.31 7.73 -2.17
CA ASP A 287 12.05 7.97 -0.74
C ASP A 287 11.86 9.45 -0.43
N ILE A 288 12.62 10.32 -1.12
CA ILE A 288 12.48 11.78 -1.07
C ILE A 288 12.34 12.31 -2.49
N ALA A 289 11.30 13.08 -2.78
CA ALA A 289 11.09 13.74 -4.07
C ALA A 289 10.94 15.25 -3.87
N CYS A 290 11.82 16.00 -4.50
CA CYS A 290 11.89 17.46 -4.41
C CYS A 290 11.38 18.08 -5.71
N PHE A 291 10.38 18.94 -5.62
CA PHE A 291 9.85 19.67 -6.76
C PHE A 291 10.04 21.17 -6.58
N THR A 292 10.77 21.78 -7.50
CA THR A 292 10.81 23.24 -7.65
C THR A 292 9.70 23.69 -8.61
N GLU A 293 9.37 24.97 -8.57
CA GLU A 293 8.25 25.54 -9.31
C GLU A 293 6.93 24.78 -9.12
N SER A 294 6.62 24.43 -7.88
CA SER A 294 5.38 23.71 -7.56
C SER A 294 4.14 24.52 -7.98
N TRP A 295 4.23 25.85 -7.90
CA TRP A 295 3.16 26.84 -8.10
C TRP A 295 1.93 26.54 -7.23
N LEU A 296 2.16 25.93 -6.08
CA LEU A 296 1.13 25.66 -5.10
C LEU A 296 0.86 26.93 -4.26
N THR A 297 -0.36 27.01 -3.72
CA THR A 297 -0.83 28.14 -2.92
C THR A 297 -1.47 27.63 -1.64
N ALA A 298 -1.41 28.41 -0.56
CA ALA A 298 -1.94 28.01 0.75
C ALA A 298 -3.43 27.60 0.71
N SER A 299 -4.19 28.09 -0.27
CA SER A 299 -5.60 27.68 -0.50
C SER A 299 -5.78 26.21 -0.91
N ARG A 300 -4.74 25.55 -1.40
CA ARG A 300 -4.82 24.13 -1.77
C ARG A 300 -4.46 23.24 -0.59
N ASN A 301 -5.43 22.44 -0.16
CA ASN A 301 -5.26 21.52 0.96
C ASN A 301 -4.23 20.42 0.63
N ASN A 302 -3.36 20.09 1.58
CA ASN A 302 -2.34 19.04 1.43
C ASN A 302 -2.93 17.67 1.05
N ARG A 303 -4.14 17.32 1.49
CA ARG A 303 -4.83 16.07 1.10
C ARG A 303 -5.09 16.01 -0.41
N SER A 304 -5.36 17.14 -1.04
CA SER A 304 -5.63 17.19 -2.49
C SER A 304 -4.39 16.94 -3.34
N ILE A 305 -3.20 17.19 -2.78
CA ILE A 305 -1.88 16.98 -3.42
C ILE A 305 -1.09 15.84 -2.79
N GLY A 306 -1.65 15.18 -1.77
CA GLY A 306 -1.00 14.12 -1.02
C GLY A 306 -0.78 12.87 -1.87
N VAL A 307 0.23 12.10 -1.47
CA VAL A 307 0.53 10.79 -2.01
C VAL A 307 0.51 9.80 -0.86
N GLN A 308 -0.14 8.66 -1.05
CA GLN A 308 -0.25 7.64 -0.01
C GLN A 308 1.13 7.12 0.39
N GLY A 309 1.43 7.11 1.68
CA GLY A 309 2.75 6.72 2.22
C GLY A 309 3.80 7.81 2.18
N TYR A 310 3.41 9.05 1.84
CA TYR A 310 4.28 10.22 1.84
C TYR A 310 3.66 11.40 2.58
N SER A 311 4.52 12.08 3.32
CA SER A 311 4.30 13.39 3.90
C SER A 311 4.79 14.46 2.94
N VAL A 312 4.18 15.65 3.00
CA VAL A 312 4.51 16.78 2.13
C VAL A 312 4.87 18.01 2.97
N VAL A 313 6.02 18.62 2.67
CA VAL A 313 6.44 19.92 3.19
C VAL A 313 6.61 20.88 2.02
N ARG A 314 6.13 22.11 2.18
CA ARG A 314 6.02 23.08 1.08
C ARG A 314 6.51 24.46 1.50
N ASN A 315 7.02 25.20 0.53
CA ASN A 315 7.22 26.64 0.59
C ASN A 315 6.44 27.26 -0.57
N ASP A 316 5.30 27.88 -0.28
CA ASP A 316 4.44 28.47 -1.32
C ASP A 316 4.75 29.94 -1.52
N ARG A 317 4.58 30.42 -2.75
CA ARG A 317 4.56 31.85 -3.02
C ARG A 317 3.17 32.43 -2.81
N VAL A 318 3.13 33.60 -2.18
CA VAL A 318 1.89 34.33 -1.88
C VAL A 318 1.68 35.51 -2.83
N TYR A 319 2.76 36.10 -3.35
CA TYR A 319 2.77 37.42 -4.00
C TYR A 319 2.78 37.39 -5.54
N LYS A 320 3.19 36.29 -6.18
CA LYS A 320 3.17 36.15 -7.64
C LYS A 320 2.93 34.71 -8.09
N ARG A 321 2.50 34.56 -9.35
CA ARG A 321 2.43 33.27 -10.03
C ARG A 321 3.83 32.80 -10.40
N GLY A 322 4.10 31.51 -10.19
CA GLY A 322 5.38 30.88 -10.53
C GLY A 322 6.32 30.80 -9.34
N GLY A 323 7.16 29.76 -9.25
CA GLY A 323 8.04 29.42 -8.11
C GLY A 323 7.43 28.47 -7.08
N GLY A 324 7.96 28.49 -5.85
CA GLY A 324 7.53 27.60 -4.78
C GLY A 324 8.19 26.21 -4.82
N ILE A 325 8.26 25.58 -3.66
CA ILE A 325 8.95 24.29 -3.44
C ILE A 325 7.97 23.31 -2.78
N ALA A 326 7.99 22.06 -3.20
CA ALA A 326 7.27 20.96 -2.56
C ALA A 326 8.20 19.74 -2.40
N VAL A 327 8.30 19.21 -1.19
CA VAL A 327 9.09 18.02 -0.89
C VAL A 327 8.16 16.94 -0.38
N TYR A 328 8.16 15.80 -1.05
CA TYR A 328 7.49 14.58 -0.62
C TYR A 328 8.54 13.65 -0.02
N TYR A 329 8.28 13.10 1.16
CA TYR A 329 9.14 12.08 1.76
C TYR A 329 8.30 10.99 2.42
N ARG A 330 8.85 9.79 2.56
CA ARG A 330 8.16 8.66 3.19
C ARG A 330 7.65 9.00 4.59
N ASP A 331 6.41 8.59 4.89
CA ASP A 331 5.83 8.74 6.24
C ASP A 331 6.65 8.05 7.33
N THR A 332 7.45 7.05 6.96
CA THR A 332 8.34 6.30 7.87
C THR A 332 9.65 7.03 8.16
N MET A 333 9.89 8.23 7.63
CA MET A 333 11.14 8.96 7.85
C MET A 333 10.95 10.06 8.89
N SER A 334 11.91 10.19 9.80
CA SER A 334 11.98 11.32 10.73
C SER A 334 12.54 12.54 10.00
N CYS A 335 11.68 13.55 9.82
CA CYS A 335 12.00 14.81 9.14
C CYS A 335 11.61 16.00 10.01
N THR A 336 12.53 16.95 10.18
CA THR A 336 12.28 18.23 10.85
C THR A 336 12.53 19.37 9.88
N LYS A 337 11.59 20.31 9.76
CA LYS A 337 11.81 21.53 8.98
C LYS A 337 12.70 22.48 9.78
N ILE A 338 13.86 22.83 9.22
CA ILE A 338 14.82 23.76 9.84
C ILE A 338 14.44 25.21 9.54
N PHE A 339 14.28 25.53 8.26
CA PHE A 339 13.79 26.84 7.83
C PHE A 339 13.19 26.77 6.43
N ASN A 340 12.45 27.81 6.05
CA ASN A 340 12.13 28.13 4.66
C ASN A 340 12.39 29.61 4.43
N THR A 341 12.73 30.00 3.20
CA THR A 341 12.80 31.42 2.87
C THR A 341 11.40 32.02 2.86
N GLU A 342 11.21 33.09 3.63
CA GLU A 342 10.00 33.91 3.62
C GLU A 342 10.24 35.10 2.69
N LEU A 343 9.57 35.11 1.53
CA LEU A 343 9.69 36.16 0.53
C LEU A 343 8.46 37.07 0.55
N THR A 344 8.72 38.37 0.45
CA THR A 344 7.73 39.44 0.29
C THR A 344 7.59 39.82 -1.18
N THR A 345 6.62 40.69 -1.49
CA THR A 345 6.45 41.24 -2.86
C THR A 345 7.73 41.93 -3.37
N GLU A 346 8.48 42.59 -2.49
CA GLU A 346 9.73 43.30 -2.84
C GLU A 346 10.92 42.35 -3.03
N SER A 347 10.91 41.20 -2.36
CA SER A 347 11.95 40.16 -2.48
C SER A 347 11.51 39.00 -3.38
N ALA A 348 10.50 39.23 -4.21
CA ALA A 348 9.84 38.24 -5.04
C ALA A 348 10.77 37.47 -6.00
N ASP A 349 11.87 38.10 -6.39
CA ASP A 349 12.89 37.60 -7.31
C ASP A 349 14.15 37.07 -6.61
N LYS A 350 14.09 36.89 -5.28
CA LYS A 350 15.17 36.27 -4.51
C LYS A 350 15.06 34.74 -4.46
N THR A 351 16.15 34.10 -4.06
CA THR A 351 16.27 32.65 -3.95
C THR A 351 15.30 32.08 -2.91
N GLU A 352 14.52 31.09 -3.32
CA GLU A 352 13.72 30.27 -2.41
C GLU A 352 14.53 29.07 -1.94
N CYS A 353 14.47 28.79 -0.65
CA CYS A 353 15.07 27.61 -0.07
C CYS A 353 14.14 26.98 0.95
N LEU A 354 14.13 25.66 1.01
CA LEU A 354 13.50 24.87 2.06
C LEU A 354 14.54 23.91 2.63
N ALA A 355 14.87 24.06 3.90
CA ALA A 355 15.85 23.22 4.59
C ALA A 355 15.17 22.22 5.53
N LEU A 356 15.49 20.95 5.37
CA LEU A 356 14.96 19.83 6.12
C LEU A 356 16.10 19.01 6.74
N GLU A 357 15.99 18.68 8.02
CA GLU A 357 16.84 17.68 8.69
C GLU A 357 16.14 16.33 8.61
N PHE A 358 16.82 15.34 8.03
CA PHE A 358 16.44 13.93 8.10
C PHE A 358 17.31 13.20 9.10
N ARG A 359 16.68 12.45 10.02
CA ARG A 359 17.40 11.56 10.95
C ARG A 359 17.41 10.15 10.40
N LEU A 360 18.60 9.72 9.95
CA LEU A 360 18.81 8.45 9.26
C LEU A 360 19.78 7.59 10.08
N ASN A 361 19.23 6.66 10.88
CA ASN A 361 20.00 5.74 11.73
C ASN A 361 21.12 6.40 12.56
N GLY A 362 20.76 7.48 13.26
CA GLY A 362 21.68 8.24 14.12
C GLY A 362 22.45 9.36 13.41
N PHE A 363 22.44 9.39 12.07
CA PHE A 363 23.02 10.51 11.30
C PHE A 363 21.99 11.62 11.09
N LYS A 364 22.43 12.86 11.26
CA LYS A 364 21.67 14.05 10.85
C LYS A 364 22.09 14.44 9.44
N VAL A 365 21.17 14.33 8.51
CA VAL A 365 21.38 14.71 7.11
C VAL A 365 20.60 15.96 6.81
N LEU A 366 21.28 17.01 6.37
CA LEU A 366 20.67 18.27 5.99
C LEU A 366 20.38 18.27 4.48
N LEU A 367 19.12 18.49 4.12
CA LEU A 367 18.67 18.69 2.74
C LEU A 367 18.21 20.12 2.52
N LEU A 368 18.86 20.85 1.63
CA LEU A 368 18.42 22.16 1.14
C LEU A 368 17.82 21.98 -0.26
N VAL A 369 16.53 22.27 -0.40
CA VAL A 369 15.90 22.37 -1.71
C VAL A 369 15.93 23.81 -2.16
N VAL A 370 16.53 24.09 -3.32
CA VAL A 370 16.79 25.46 -3.80
C VAL A 370 16.02 25.73 -5.09
N TYR A 371 15.33 26.86 -5.16
CA TYR A 371 14.87 27.44 -6.41
C TYR A 371 15.38 28.87 -6.51
N ASN A 372 16.28 29.12 -7.44
CA ASN A 372 16.81 30.45 -7.70
C ASN A 372 16.18 31.04 -8.96
N PRO A 373 15.61 32.25 -8.93
CA PRO A 373 15.11 32.90 -10.14
C PRO A 373 16.20 33.16 -11.20
N PRO A 374 15.86 33.21 -12.51
CA PRO A 374 16.81 33.35 -13.61
C PRO A 374 17.80 34.51 -13.48
N ASP A 375 17.32 35.69 -13.11
CA ASP A 375 18.14 36.91 -13.08
C ASP A 375 18.81 37.16 -11.72
N ASN A 376 18.61 36.29 -10.73
CA ASN A 376 19.16 36.45 -9.39
C ASN A 376 20.42 35.61 -9.16
N ASN A 377 21.43 36.15 -8.47
CA ASN A 377 22.58 35.39 -8.00
C ASN A 377 22.32 34.83 -6.58
N CYS A 378 22.43 33.52 -6.42
CA CYS A 378 22.18 32.84 -5.14
C CYS A 378 23.45 32.59 -4.30
N ALA A 379 24.66 32.89 -4.80
CA ALA A 379 25.92 32.55 -4.12
C ALA A 379 25.99 33.10 -2.68
N SER A 380 25.83 34.41 -2.51
CA SER A 380 25.90 35.04 -1.17
C SER A 380 24.80 34.56 -0.22
N PHE A 381 23.60 34.28 -0.76
CA PHE A 381 22.52 33.68 0.03
C PHE A 381 22.90 32.29 0.53
N LEU A 382 23.48 31.46 -0.33
CA LEU A 382 23.94 30.13 0.04
C LEU A 382 25.08 30.19 1.05
N GLU A 383 26.06 31.08 0.86
CA GLU A 383 27.16 31.27 1.81
C GLU A 383 26.66 31.65 3.21
N GLU A 384 25.73 32.61 3.30
CA GLU A 384 25.12 33.00 4.58
C GLU A 384 24.45 31.81 5.28
N LYS A 385 23.60 31.06 4.54
CA LYS A 385 22.88 29.92 5.13
C LYS A 385 23.80 28.76 5.48
N LEU A 386 24.74 28.42 4.61
CA LEU A 386 25.69 27.33 4.82
C LEU A 386 26.62 27.61 6.00
N THR A 387 27.07 28.86 6.18
CA THR A 387 27.89 29.25 7.35
C THR A 387 27.17 28.92 8.66
N SER A 388 25.87 29.19 8.74
CA SER A 388 25.09 28.93 9.96
C SER A 388 24.77 27.45 10.19
N LEU A 389 24.71 26.65 9.13
CA LEU A 389 24.19 25.27 9.19
C LEU A 389 25.27 24.21 9.19
N THR A 390 26.32 24.36 8.39
CA THR A 390 27.30 23.30 8.11
C THR A 390 28.01 22.77 9.36
N LEU A 391 28.16 23.57 10.42
CA LEU A 391 28.73 23.14 11.70
C LEU A 391 27.90 22.07 12.44
N HIS A 392 26.62 21.91 12.10
CA HIS A 392 25.70 21.00 12.80
C HIS A 392 25.45 19.68 12.08
N TYR A 393 25.98 19.52 10.86
CA TYR A 393 25.67 18.38 9.99
C TYR A 393 26.92 17.85 9.31
N GLU A 394 27.13 16.54 9.43
CA GLU A 394 28.22 15.84 8.75
C GLU A 394 27.95 15.71 7.24
N SER A 395 26.71 15.35 6.88
CA SER A 395 26.29 15.21 5.48
C SER A 395 25.26 16.29 5.11
N VAL A 396 25.63 17.11 4.11
CA VAL A 396 24.81 18.19 3.56
C VAL A 396 24.54 17.92 2.09
N PHE A 397 23.27 17.99 1.69
CA PHE A 397 22.82 17.85 0.31
C PHE A 397 22.06 19.10 -0.10
N LEU A 398 22.44 19.72 -1.21
CA LEU A 398 21.64 20.73 -1.89
C LEU A 398 21.08 20.09 -3.17
N VAL A 399 19.80 20.30 -3.42
CA VAL A 399 19.16 19.85 -4.65
C VAL A 399 18.20 20.91 -5.15
N GLY A 400 18.12 21.13 -6.45
CA GLY A 400 17.23 22.18 -6.93
C GLY A 400 17.54 22.73 -8.29
N ASP A 401 16.77 23.73 -8.68
CA ASP A 401 17.00 24.52 -9.88
C ASP A 401 17.67 25.83 -9.49
N PHE A 402 18.96 25.94 -9.82
CA PHE A 402 19.79 27.10 -9.48
C PHE A 402 19.71 28.21 -10.53
N ASN A 403 19.02 27.96 -11.65
CA ASN A 403 18.99 28.80 -12.85
C ASN A 403 20.37 29.42 -13.16
N THR A 404 21.44 28.64 -13.00
CA THR A 404 22.82 29.05 -13.26
C THR A 404 23.43 27.97 -14.14
N ASP A 405 23.55 28.25 -15.43
CA ASP A 405 24.01 27.26 -16.39
C ASP A 405 25.47 26.90 -16.14
N LEU A 406 25.72 25.65 -15.73
CA LEU A 406 27.08 25.16 -15.50
C LEU A 406 27.83 24.84 -16.80
N LEU A 407 27.13 24.76 -17.94
CA LEU A 407 27.74 24.53 -19.26
C LEU A 407 28.32 25.81 -19.88
N GLN A 408 27.88 26.98 -19.41
CA GLN A 408 28.30 28.28 -19.94
C GLN A 408 29.10 29.07 -18.92
N ALA A 409 30.28 29.56 -19.34
CA ALA A 409 31.09 30.42 -18.50
C ALA A 409 30.36 31.75 -18.22
N SER A 410 30.18 32.08 -16.95
CA SER A 410 29.56 33.33 -16.51
C SER A 410 30.05 33.71 -15.11
N ASN A 411 29.91 34.99 -14.74
CA ASN A 411 30.20 35.45 -13.38
C ASN A 411 29.31 34.73 -12.36
N LYS A 412 28.03 34.50 -12.70
CA LYS A 412 27.07 33.77 -11.87
C LYS A 412 27.53 32.35 -11.58
N ARG A 413 28.00 31.63 -12.60
CA ARG A 413 28.59 30.28 -12.47
C ARG A 413 29.82 30.29 -11.57
N THR A 414 30.72 31.24 -11.79
CA THR A 414 31.99 31.33 -11.03
C THR A 414 31.71 31.57 -9.54
N LEU A 415 30.82 32.51 -9.22
CA LEU A 415 30.44 32.81 -7.84
C LEU A 415 29.72 31.63 -7.18
N LEU A 416 28.83 30.94 -7.91
CA LEU A 416 28.13 29.76 -7.38
C LEU A 416 29.09 28.61 -7.06
N LEU A 417 30.05 28.33 -7.95
CA LEU A 417 31.06 27.29 -7.73
C LEU A 417 32.01 27.67 -6.58
N SER A 418 32.41 28.94 -6.47
CA SER A 418 33.20 29.45 -5.34
C SER A 418 32.46 29.28 -4.00
N ALA A 419 31.16 29.55 -3.97
CA ALA A 419 30.34 29.32 -2.79
C ALA A 419 30.29 27.83 -2.42
N PHE A 420 30.15 26.92 -3.40
CA PHE A 420 30.21 25.49 -3.13
C PHE A 420 31.58 25.03 -2.60
N GLU A 421 32.66 25.46 -3.25
CA GLU A 421 34.03 25.12 -2.87
C GLU A 421 34.35 25.54 -1.43
N SER A 422 33.87 26.71 -1.00
CA SER A 422 34.06 27.23 0.37
C SER A 422 33.49 26.32 1.46
N PHE A 423 32.52 25.46 1.13
CA PHE A 423 31.91 24.51 2.07
C PHE A 423 32.19 23.04 1.71
N SER A 424 33.24 22.78 0.90
CA SER A 424 33.58 21.44 0.40
C SER A 424 32.43 20.75 -0.35
N LEU A 425 31.49 21.54 -0.89
CA LEU A 425 30.35 21.05 -1.64
C LEU A 425 30.75 20.84 -3.10
N VAL A 426 30.37 19.70 -3.68
CA VAL A 426 30.70 19.35 -5.07
C VAL A 426 29.43 19.01 -5.85
N PRO A 427 29.19 19.63 -7.02
CA PRO A 427 28.08 19.27 -7.90
C PRO A 427 28.28 17.89 -8.54
N TYR A 428 27.18 17.16 -8.71
CA TYR A 428 27.11 15.89 -9.42
C TYR A 428 26.43 16.06 -10.78
N GLY A 429 26.96 15.35 -11.78
CA GLY A 429 26.51 15.40 -13.17
C GLY A 429 27.13 16.55 -13.96
N CYS A 430 27.24 16.36 -15.26
CA CYS A 430 27.73 17.35 -16.23
C CYS A 430 26.83 17.47 -17.46
N GLU A 431 25.69 16.77 -17.45
CA GLU A 431 24.77 16.72 -18.58
C GLU A 431 23.74 17.87 -18.49
N PRO A 432 23.22 18.36 -19.63
CA PRO A 432 22.13 19.33 -19.63
C PRO A 432 20.88 18.75 -18.95
N THR A 433 20.23 19.53 -18.10
CA THR A 433 19.01 19.12 -17.39
C THR A 433 17.76 19.80 -17.91
N HIS A 434 17.88 20.94 -18.59
CA HIS A 434 16.77 21.69 -19.17
C HIS A 434 16.91 21.81 -20.69
N TYR A 435 15.89 21.38 -21.43
CA TYR A 435 15.89 21.35 -22.90
C TYR A 435 14.82 22.28 -23.45
N HIS A 436 15.22 23.34 -24.13
CA HIS A 436 14.32 24.37 -24.66
C HIS A 436 14.51 24.55 -26.17
N ASP A 437 13.65 25.35 -26.80
CA ASP A 437 13.56 25.42 -28.27
C ASP A 437 14.91 25.86 -28.93
N THR A 438 15.71 26.67 -28.23
CA THR A 438 17.00 27.21 -28.73
C THR A 438 18.24 26.46 -28.26
N GLY A 439 18.11 25.43 -27.41
CA GLY A 439 19.28 24.72 -26.87
C GLY A 439 19.00 23.94 -25.59
N CYS A 440 20.06 23.75 -24.80
CA CYS A 440 19.98 23.05 -23.53
C CYS A 440 20.92 23.71 -22.51
N SER A 441 20.58 23.59 -21.23
CA SER A 441 21.35 24.15 -20.11
C SER A 441 21.38 23.17 -18.94
N GLN A 442 22.43 23.24 -18.12
CA GLN A 442 22.52 22.49 -16.86
C GLN A 442 22.13 23.42 -15.71
N LEU A 443 20.87 23.37 -15.30
CA LEU A 443 20.29 24.27 -14.28
C LEU A 443 19.95 23.54 -12.98
N ASP A 444 19.60 22.27 -13.08
CA ASP A 444 19.16 21.44 -11.98
C ASP A 444 20.36 20.68 -11.42
N LEU A 445 20.70 20.91 -10.16
CA LEU A 445 21.93 20.40 -9.55
C LEU A 445 21.63 19.56 -8.32
N LEU A 446 22.42 18.50 -8.14
CA LEU A 446 22.61 17.82 -6.86
C LEU A 446 24.04 18.08 -6.40
N VAL A 447 24.19 18.62 -5.20
CA VAL A 447 25.47 19.09 -4.66
C VAL A 447 25.63 18.55 -3.24
N THR A 448 26.81 18.05 -2.87
CA THR A 448 27.05 17.52 -1.52
C THR A 448 28.51 17.62 -1.09
N ASN A 449 28.74 17.66 0.22
CA ASN A 449 30.06 17.53 0.83
C ASN A 449 30.45 16.06 1.09
N ASP A 450 29.48 15.14 1.04
CA ASP A 450 29.67 13.74 1.41
C ASP A 450 29.50 12.84 0.17
N ARG A 451 30.52 12.86 -0.68
CA ARG A 451 30.51 12.16 -1.98
C ARG A 451 30.41 10.65 -1.82
N ASP A 452 30.98 10.10 -0.75
CA ASP A 452 31.03 8.65 -0.50
C ASP A 452 29.66 8.07 -0.19
N LYS A 453 28.70 8.90 0.24
CA LYS A 453 27.31 8.48 0.41
C LYS A 453 26.56 8.35 -0.90
N ILE A 454 27.05 8.86 -2.02
CA ILE A 454 26.36 8.72 -3.31
C ILE A 454 26.75 7.39 -3.97
N LEU A 455 25.84 6.42 -3.90
CA LEU A 455 26.01 5.10 -4.53
C LEU A 455 25.77 5.14 -6.04
N ARG A 456 24.83 5.98 -6.47
CA ARG A 456 24.48 6.18 -7.88
C ARG A 456 23.90 7.56 -8.05
N PHE A 457 24.30 8.24 -9.12
CA PHE A 457 23.64 9.43 -9.64
C PHE A 457 23.14 9.13 -11.05
N GLY A 458 22.03 9.75 -11.45
CA GLY A 458 21.54 9.65 -12.82
C GLY A 458 20.48 10.69 -13.14
N GLN A 459 20.11 10.70 -14.41
CA GLN A 459 19.12 11.60 -14.98
C GLN A 459 18.14 10.77 -15.82
N VAL A 460 16.88 11.17 -15.86
CA VAL A 460 15.85 10.54 -16.68
C VAL A 460 14.91 11.60 -17.25
N ASP A 461 14.52 11.44 -18.51
CA ASP A 461 13.52 12.28 -19.11
C ASP A 461 12.15 12.05 -18.46
N PHE A 462 11.46 13.13 -18.10
CA PHE A 462 10.10 13.04 -17.56
C PHE A 462 9.15 14.04 -18.24
N PRO A 463 8.82 13.81 -19.54
CA PRO A 463 8.04 14.76 -20.35
C PRO A 463 6.60 14.99 -19.85
N GLY A 464 6.10 14.08 -19.02
CA GLY A 464 4.85 14.28 -18.27
C GLY A 464 4.92 15.47 -17.33
N LEU A 465 6.07 15.70 -16.70
CA LEU A 465 6.30 16.76 -15.73
C LEU A 465 6.64 18.10 -16.40
N SER A 466 7.77 18.20 -17.09
CA SER A 466 8.21 19.44 -17.73
C SER A 466 9.25 19.18 -18.83
N GLN A 467 9.92 20.24 -19.31
CA GLN A 467 11.08 20.15 -20.21
C GLN A 467 12.40 19.96 -19.44
N HIS A 468 12.34 19.96 -18.11
CA HIS A 468 13.47 19.57 -17.27
C HIS A 468 13.46 18.05 -17.10
N ASP A 469 14.64 17.45 -17.22
CA ASP A 469 14.86 16.08 -16.86
C ASP A 469 14.87 15.95 -15.32
N LEU A 470 14.45 14.80 -14.83
CA LEU A 470 14.48 14.46 -13.41
C LEU A 470 15.86 13.92 -13.06
N ILE A 471 16.55 14.57 -12.12
CA ILE A 471 17.80 14.08 -11.56
C ILE A 471 17.53 13.22 -10.33
N TYR A 472 18.31 12.17 -10.12
CA TYR A 472 18.15 11.29 -8.97
C TYR A 472 19.49 10.79 -8.43
N ALA A 473 19.50 10.47 -7.14
CA ALA A 473 20.60 9.78 -6.49
C ALA A 473 20.10 8.66 -5.58
N SER A 474 20.85 7.56 -5.56
CA SER A 474 20.76 6.55 -4.51
C SER A 474 21.86 6.81 -3.49
N LEU A 475 21.48 6.97 -2.23
CA LEU A 475 22.37 7.29 -1.13
C LEU A 475 22.60 6.07 -0.22
N ASP A 476 23.80 5.96 0.35
CA ASP A 476 24.19 4.91 1.31
C ASP A 476 23.73 5.19 2.75
N PHE A 477 22.57 5.79 2.89
CA PHE A 477 21.87 5.85 4.15
C PHE A 477 20.96 4.65 4.29
N ASP A 478 20.91 4.11 5.50
CA ASP A 478 19.98 3.04 5.78
C ASP A 478 18.57 3.64 5.96
N ALA A 479 17.73 3.45 4.94
CA ALA A 479 16.35 3.90 4.95
C ALA A 479 15.42 2.96 5.73
N THR A 480 15.94 1.91 6.38
CA THR A 480 15.11 1.01 7.19
C THR A 480 14.72 1.67 8.51
N GLN A 481 13.64 2.46 8.47
CA GLN A 481 12.76 2.49 9.62
C GLN A 481 11.70 1.41 9.40
N THR A 482 11.43 0.63 10.45
CA THR A 482 10.31 -0.31 10.47
C THR A 482 9.06 0.43 9.98
N PRO A 483 8.29 -0.12 9.03
CA PRO A 483 7.00 0.47 8.72
C PRO A 483 6.27 0.63 10.05
N THR A 484 5.88 1.86 10.40
CA THR A 484 4.96 2.11 11.52
C THR A 484 3.64 1.51 11.09
N VAL A 485 3.55 0.21 11.32
CA VAL A 485 2.32 -0.52 11.25
C VAL A 485 1.57 -0.07 12.49
N ASN A 486 0.73 0.96 12.35
CA ASN A 486 -0.15 1.37 13.43
C ASN A 486 -1.14 0.24 13.66
N ASN A 487 -0.83 -0.55 14.67
CA ASN A 487 -1.74 -1.49 15.27
C ASN A 487 -2.68 -0.69 16.16
N TYR A 488 -3.97 -0.96 16.05
CA TYR A 488 -4.98 -0.32 16.89
C TYR A 488 -6.06 -1.33 17.23
N ARG A 489 -6.69 -1.17 18.39
CA ARG A 489 -7.90 -1.90 18.76
C ARG A 489 -9.10 -0.98 18.54
N ASP A 490 -10.16 -1.49 17.92
CA ASP A 490 -11.39 -0.71 17.67
C ASP A 490 -12.31 -0.81 18.87
N TYR A 491 -12.15 0.13 19.81
CA TYR A 491 -13.02 0.25 20.99
C TYR A 491 -14.38 0.90 20.69
N VAL A 492 -14.59 1.41 19.47
CA VAL A 492 -15.81 2.15 19.10
C VAL A 492 -16.85 1.23 18.49
N HIS A 493 -16.43 0.24 17.70
CA HIS A 493 -17.32 -0.69 17.00
C HIS A 493 -17.07 -2.14 17.43
N PHE A 494 -16.99 -2.36 18.74
CA PHE A 494 -16.87 -3.71 19.29
C PHE A 494 -18.24 -4.38 19.42
N ASP A 495 -18.24 -5.71 19.39
CA ASP A 495 -19.43 -6.50 19.61
C ASP A 495 -19.70 -6.62 21.11
N ALA A 496 -20.69 -5.86 21.58
CA ALA A 496 -21.08 -5.81 22.99
C ALA A 496 -21.63 -7.16 23.49
N ASP A 497 -22.32 -7.92 22.64
CA ASP A 497 -22.89 -9.21 23.00
C ASP A 497 -21.82 -10.30 23.06
N ALA A 498 -20.82 -10.23 22.17
CA ALA A 498 -19.64 -11.09 22.24
C ALA A 498 -18.83 -10.83 23.52
N LEU A 499 -18.62 -9.56 23.90
CA LEU A 499 -17.93 -9.21 25.15
C LEU A 499 -18.68 -9.75 26.38
N LYS A 500 -20.00 -9.58 26.41
CA LYS A 500 -20.84 -10.09 27.49
C LYS A 500 -20.77 -11.61 27.58
N THR A 501 -20.90 -12.29 26.45
CA THR A 501 -20.80 -13.75 26.38
C THR A 501 -19.43 -14.26 26.83
N ALA A 502 -18.35 -13.64 26.36
CA ALA A 502 -16.98 -14.01 26.74
C ALA A 502 -16.73 -13.82 28.24
N THR A 503 -17.24 -12.75 28.84
CA THR A 503 -17.10 -12.46 30.28
C THR A 503 -17.90 -13.45 31.14
N ILE A 504 -19.11 -13.82 30.71
CA ILE A 504 -19.93 -14.83 31.40
C ILE A 504 -19.29 -16.22 31.34
N SER A 505 -18.57 -16.50 30.26
CA SER A 505 -17.93 -17.79 30.01
C SER A 505 -16.65 -18.02 30.82
N ILE A 506 -16.13 -16.99 31.52
CA ILE A 506 -14.99 -17.14 32.41
C ILE A 506 -15.37 -18.13 33.53
N PRO A 507 -14.53 -19.15 33.82
CA PRO A 507 -14.81 -20.12 34.87
C PRO A 507 -14.51 -19.53 36.25
N TRP A 508 -15.37 -18.60 36.70
CA TRP A 508 -15.23 -17.87 37.96
C TRP A 508 -15.11 -18.77 39.19
N ARG A 509 -15.63 -20.00 39.13
CA ARG A 509 -15.46 -21.01 40.19
C ARG A 509 -13.98 -21.30 40.47
N ASN A 510 -13.12 -21.27 39.45
CA ASN A 510 -11.69 -21.49 39.62
C ASN A 510 -11.04 -20.32 40.36
N PHE A 511 -11.47 -19.08 40.10
CA PHE A 511 -11.00 -17.90 40.82
C PHE A 511 -11.30 -17.97 42.32
N TYR A 512 -12.53 -18.35 42.69
CA TYR A 512 -12.93 -18.48 44.10
C TYR A 512 -12.28 -19.67 44.83
N ALA A 513 -11.68 -20.61 44.09
CA ALA A 513 -10.97 -21.76 44.65
C ALA A 513 -9.48 -21.48 44.92
N ILE A 514 -8.93 -20.38 44.41
CA ILE A 514 -7.52 -20.01 44.60
C ILE A 514 -7.34 -19.39 45.98
N SER A 515 -6.46 -19.98 46.79
CA SER A 515 -6.18 -19.53 48.17
C SER A 515 -5.11 -18.43 48.22
N ASP A 516 -4.21 -18.40 47.24
CA ASP A 516 -3.11 -17.44 47.18
C ASP A 516 -3.54 -16.15 46.45
N PRO A 517 -3.45 -14.98 47.10
CA PRO A 517 -3.85 -13.71 46.48
C PRO A 517 -3.11 -13.38 45.19
N ASN A 518 -1.81 -13.71 45.08
CA ASN A 518 -1.04 -13.40 43.87
C ASN A 518 -1.51 -14.25 42.69
N HIS A 519 -1.68 -15.56 42.88
CA HIS A 519 -2.23 -16.44 41.85
C HIS A 519 -3.68 -16.07 41.45
N SER A 520 -4.49 -15.56 42.40
CA SER A 520 -5.84 -15.10 42.07
C SER A 520 -5.81 -13.84 41.19
N LEU A 521 -4.91 -12.91 41.45
CA LEU A 521 -4.69 -11.71 40.64
C LEU A 521 -4.14 -12.07 39.26
N GLU A 522 -3.21 -13.01 39.17
CA GLU A 522 -2.69 -13.53 37.91
C GLU A 522 -3.81 -14.15 37.08
N PHE A 523 -4.59 -15.06 37.65
CA PHE A 523 -5.73 -15.68 36.98
C PHE A 523 -6.73 -14.63 36.49
N PHE A 524 -7.10 -13.68 37.34
CA PHE A 524 -8.03 -12.60 36.98
C PHE A 524 -7.52 -11.77 35.81
N THR A 525 -6.25 -11.36 35.87
CA THR A 525 -5.60 -10.56 34.84
C THR A 525 -5.48 -11.32 33.53
N GLU A 526 -5.13 -12.61 33.55
CA GLU A 526 -5.08 -13.45 32.36
C GLU A 526 -6.45 -13.62 31.71
N GLN A 527 -7.49 -13.93 32.50
CA GLN A 527 -8.85 -14.09 31.95
C GLN A 527 -9.36 -12.79 31.33
N LEU A 528 -9.11 -11.63 31.97
CA LEU A 528 -9.46 -10.34 31.39
C LEU A 528 -8.67 -10.02 30.13
N LYS A 529 -7.36 -10.34 30.08
CA LYS A 529 -6.54 -10.19 28.88
C LYS A 529 -7.07 -11.06 27.74
N ILE A 530 -7.45 -12.31 28.01
CA ILE A 530 -8.04 -13.21 27.00
C ILE A 530 -9.34 -12.62 26.44
N VAL A 531 -10.24 -12.15 27.31
CA VAL A 531 -11.49 -11.51 26.88
C VAL A 531 -11.20 -10.23 26.09
N HIS A 532 -10.28 -9.39 26.56
CA HIS A 532 -9.87 -8.17 25.88
C HIS A 532 -9.28 -8.43 24.50
N ASP A 533 -8.34 -9.38 24.38
CA ASP A 533 -7.71 -9.75 23.12
C ASP A 533 -8.70 -10.36 22.11
N THR A 534 -9.69 -11.09 22.61
CA THR A 534 -10.72 -11.72 21.78
C THR A 534 -11.74 -10.69 21.27
N CYS A 535 -12.22 -9.81 22.16
CA CYS A 535 -13.29 -8.85 21.83
C CYS A 535 -12.76 -7.58 21.16
N PHE A 536 -11.50 -7.23 21.40
CA PHE A 536 -10.83 -6.05 20.85
C PHE A 536 -9.53 -6.46 20.14
N PRO A 537 -9.57 -7.26 19.06
CA PRO A 537 -8.36 -7.77 18.43
C PRO A 537 -7.50 -6.63 17.88
N LEU A 538 -6.17 -6.77 17.98
CA LEU A 538 -5.20 -5.90 17.33
C LEU A 538 -5.44 -5.90 15.81
N ARG A 539 -5.88 -4.76 15.29
CA ARG A 539 -6.08 -4.56 13.85
C ARG A 539 -4.89 -3.81 13.28
N THR A 540 -4.43 -4.31 12.15
CA THR A 540 -3.33 -3.73 11.40
C THR A 540 -3.90 -2.78 10.35
N SER A 541 -3.68 -1.47 10.48
CA SER A 541 -4.05 -0.52 9.43
C SER A 541 -3.03 -0.52 8.28
N SER A 542 -3.02 -1.58 7.47
CA SER A 542 -2.43 -1.46 6.13
C SER A 542 -3.39 -0.61 5.31
N ARG A 543 -3.03 0.66 5.06
CA ARG A 543 -3.71 1.43 4.02
C ARG A 543 -3.43 0.71 2.70
N ARG A 544 -4.31 -0.18 2.26
CA ARG A 544 -4.27 -0.76 0.90
C ARG A 544 -4.31 0.40 -0.09
N ASN A 545 -3.50 0.33 -1.16
CA ASN A 545 -3.48 1.30 -2.27
C ASN A 545 -4.81 1.29 -3.04
N ALA A 546 -5.88 1.80 -2.42
CA ALA A 546 -7.17 1.96 -3.09
C ALA A 546 -7.14 3.12 -4.11
N SER A 547 -6.09 3.96 -4.12
CA SER A 547 -6.11 5.27 -4.79
C SER A 547 -5.90 5.25 -6.31
N ASN A 548 -5.43 4.14 -6.92
CA ASN A 548 -5.03 4.13 -8.34
C ASN A 548 -5.84 3.18 -9.23
N ARG A 549 -7.06 2.77 -8.84
CA ARG A 549 -7.89 1.88 -9.68
C ARG A 549 -8.23 2.45 -11.07
N TRP A 550 -8.05 3.75 -11.26
CA TRP A 550 -8.32 4.44 -12.53
C TRP A 550 -7.07 4.56 -13.44
N PHE A 551 -5.87 4.23 -12.95
CA PHE A 551 -4.64 4.24 -13.74
C PHE A 551 -4.55 2.94 -14.57
N THR A 552 -5.35 2.88 -15.63
CA THR A 552 -5.52 1.67 -16.46
C THR A 552 -4.39 1.47 -17.47
N GLY A 553 -4.37 0.31 -18.13
CA GLY A 553 -3.45 0.04 -19.25
C GLY A 553 -3.60 1.05 -20.40
N ASP A 554 -4.77 1.64 -20.60
CA ASP A 554 -4.97 2.70 -21.60
C ASP A 554 -4.24 3.99 -21.25
N VAL A 555 -4.28 4.37 -19.96
CA VAL A 555 -3.52 5.51 -19.44
C VAL A 555 -2.04 5.27 -19.64
N GLN A 556 -1.55 4.08 -19.29
CA GLN A 556 -0.16 3.68 -19.46
C GLN A 556 0.28 3.71 -20.93
N ARG A 557 -0.54 3.19 -21.85
CA ARG A 557 -0.26 3.22 -23.29
C ARG A 557 -0.17 4.65 -23.82
N ALA A 558 -1.11 5.52 -23.45
CA ALA A 558 -1.09 6.91 -23.89
C ALA A 558 0.13 7.68 -23.37
N ILE A 559 0.56 7.40 -22.12
CA ILE A 559 1.82 7.93 -21.55
C ILE A 559 3.02 7.41 -22.35
N LEU A 560 3.09 6.10 -22.62
CA LEU A 560 4.19 5.50 -23.36
C LEU A 560 4.31 6.05 -24.79
N GLU A 561 3.21 6.18 -25.52
CA GLU A 561 3.18 6.77 -26.87
C GLU A 561 3.71 8.21 -26.86
N ARG A 562 3.30 9.01 -25.87
CA ARG A 562 3.80 10.37 -25.68
C ARG A 562 5.31 10.37 -25.42
N ASP A 563 5.79 9.50 -24.54
CA ASP A 563 7.20 9.46 -24.13
C ASP A 563 8.09 9.01 -25.29
N LEU A 564 7.66 8.04 -26.09
CA LEU A 564 8.32 7.64 -27.33
C LEU A 564 8.39 8.82 -28.31
N ALA A 565 7.27 9.55 -28.51
CA ALA A 565 7.25 10.71 -29.39
C ALA A 565 8.12 11.87 -28.89
N TYR A 566 8.27 12.02 -27.58
CA TYR A 566 9.18 12.99 -26.98
C TYR A 566 10.64 12.65 -27.28
N LYS A 567 11.02 11.37 -27.15
CA LYS A 567 12.36 10.88 -27.51
C LYS A 567 12.65 11.08 -28.99
N ASP A 568 11.72 10.68 -29.86
CA ASP A 568 11.76 10.94 -31.30
C ASP A 568 11.99 12.41 -31.62
N TRP A 569 11.27 13.32 -30.95
CA TRP A 569 11.44 14.76 -31.14
C TRP A 569 12.80 15.26 -30.65
N ARG A 570 13.30 14.76 -29.52
CA ARG A 570 14.63 15.14 -28.97
C ARG A 570 15.76 14.75 -29.90
N THR A 571 15.68 13.59 -30.54
CA THR A 571 16.73 13.06 -31.42
C THR A 571 16.50 13.38 -32.90
N ALA A 572 15.44 14.13 -33.23
CA ALA A 572 15.12 14.48 -34.61
C ALA A 572 16.16 15.43 -35.23
N ALA A 573 16.46 15.20 -36.51
CA ALA A 573 17.24 16.14 -37.32
C ALA A 573 16.50 17.48 -37.48
N PRO A 574 17.22 18.62 -37.67
CA PRO A 574 16.63 19.96 -37.67
C PRO A 574 15.48 20.16 -38.68
N ASP A 575 15.57 19.53 -39.85
CA ASP A 575 14.61 19.61 -40.95
C ASP A 575 13.24 18.98 -40.63
N VAL A 576 13.21 17.94 -39.79
CA VAL A 576 11.97 17.24 -39.38
C VAL A 576 11.56 17.52 -37.93
N LYS A 577 12.34 18.34 -37.21
CA LYS A 577 12.17 18.58 -35.77
C LYS A 577 10.81 19.19 -35.45
N ASP A 578 10.34 20.14 -36.26
CA ASP A 578 9.03 20.78 -36.05
C ASP A 578 7.86 19.82 -36.27
N LEU A 579 7.95 18.93 -37.26
CA LEU A 579 6.94 17.91 -37.49
C LEU A 579 6.86 16.94 -36.31
N LYS A 580 8.00 16.42 -35.85
CA LYS A 580 8.07 15.53 -34.68
C LYS A 580 7.59 16.24 -33.40
N ARG A 581 7.88 17.54 -33.26
CA ARG A 581 7.38 18.38 -32.17
C ARG A 581 5.86 18.48 -32.19
N HIS A 582 5.27 18.66 -33.37
CA HIS A 582 3.82 18.67 -33.52
C HIS A 582 3.21 17.33 -33.11
N THR A 583 3.78 16.21 -33.55
CA THR A 583 3.37 14.86 -33.14
C THR A 583 3.44 14.67 -31.62
N TYR A 584 4.55 15.04 -30.99
CA TYR A 584 4.69 15.00 -29.53
C TYR A 584 3.62 15.84 -28.83
N LYS A 585 3.38 17.09 -29.27
CA LYS A 585 2.34 17.95 -28.67
C LYS A 585 0.95 17.32 -28.76
N THR A 586 0.62 16.71 -29.89
CA THR A 586 -0.65 16.00 -30.11
C THR A 586 -0.79 14.81 -29.16
N LEU A 587 0.24 13.96 -29.05
CA LEU A 587 0.23 12.80 -28.16
C LEU A 587 0.23 13.19 -26.68
N ARG A 588 0.94 14.25 -26.31
CA ARG A 588 0.89 14.84 -24.96
C ARG A 588 -0.51 15.29 -24.60
N ASN A 589 -1.20 15.98 -25.50
CA ASN A 589 -2.58 16.42 -25.27
C ASN A 589 -3.55 15.23 -25.18
N ARG A 590 -3.36 14.20 -26.02
CA ARG A 590 -4.09 12.92 -25.91
C ARG A 590 -3.88 12.24 -24.56
N ALA A 591 -2.64 12.10 -24.09
CA ALA A 591 -2.32 11.51 -22.80
C ALA A 591 -3.00 12.27 -21.64
N ASN A 592 -2.92 13.60 -21.64
CA ASN A 592 -3.62 14.43 -20.66
C ASN A 592 -5.14 14.17 -20.66
N SER A 593 -5.76 14.13 -21.85
CA SER A 593 -7.20 13.88 -21.98
C SER A 593 -7.59 12.46 -21.54
N VAL A 594 -6.74 11.45 -21.77
CA VAL A 594 -6.98 10.07 -21.31
C VAL A 594 -6.90 10.00 -19.78
N ILE A 595 -5.87 10.59 -19.18
CA ILE A 595 -5.71 10.67 -17.71
C ILE A 595 -6.93 11.38 -17.09
N GLU A 596 -7.32 12.53 -17.64
CA GLU A 596 -8.48 13.29 -17.17
C GLU A 596 -9.77 12.47 -17.23
N ARG A 597 -10.07 11.84 -18.37
CA ARG A 597 -11.28 11.03 -18.54
C ARG A 597 -11.30 9.84 -17.59
N ALA A 598 -10.21 9.09 -17.48
CA ALA A 598 -10.12 7.93 -16.61
C ALA A 598 -10.39 8.32 -15.15
N LYS A 599 -9.79 9.41 -14.69
CA LYS A 599 -10.01 9.93 -13.33
C LYS A 599 -11.44 10.44 -13.14
N LYS A 600 -12.00 11.17 -14.11
CA LYS A 600 -13.38 11.68 -14.05
C LYS A 600 -14.39 10.54 -13.98
N THR A 601 -14.23 9.50 -14.80
CA THR A 601 -15.10 8.31 -14.78
C THR A 601 -15.03 7.59 -13.44
N PHE A 602 -13.82 7.40 -12.90
CA PHE A 602 -13.65 6.80 -11.59
C PHE A 602 -14.31 7.60 -10.47
N LEU A 603 -14.04 8.92 -10.40
CA LEU A 603 -14.64 9.79 -9.40
C LEU A 603 -16.16 9.90 -9.57
N GLY A 604 -16.67 9.88 -10.80
CA GLY A 604 -18.11 9.87 -11.09
C GLY A 604 -18.81 8.66 -10.45
N GLY A 605 -18.26 7.46 -10.61
CA GLY A 605 -18.78 6.27 -9.91
C GLY A 605 -18.50 6.27 -8.40
N HIS A 606 -17.40 6.89 -7.97
CA HIS A 606 -17.04 6.96 -6.55
C HIS A 606 -17.87 7.98 -5.76
N LEU A 607 -18.44 8.97 -6.44
CA LEU A 607 -19.27 10.04 -5.86
C LEU A 607 -20.71 9.98 -6.37
N ASP A 608 -21.15 8.80 -6.83
CA ASP A 608 -22.52 8.58 -7.32
C ASP A 608 -23.54 9.00 -6.24
N ALA A 609 -24.58 9.74 -6.65
CA ALA A 609 -25.63 10.20 -5.76
C ALA A 609 -26.44 9.06 -5.11
N ASN A 610 -26.36 7.85 -5.67
CA ASN A 610 -27.04 6.66 -5.15
C ASN A 610 -26.34 6.05 -3.92
N ILE A 611 -25.17 6.55 -3.50
CA ILE A 611 -24.48 6.04 -2.29
C ILE A 611 -25.00 6.73 -1.02
N PRO A 612 -24.97 6.05 0.15
CA PRO A 612 -25.40 6.65 1.41
C PRO A 612 -24.67 7.97 1.72
N SER A 613 -25.40 9.00 2.16
CA SER A 613 -24.87 10.35 2.39
C SER A 613 -23.63 10.38 3.29
N LYS A 614 -23.58 9.55 4.35
CA LYS A 614 -22.42 9.43 5.24
C LYS A 614 -21.17 8.95 4.50
N LEU A 615 -21.32 7.98 3.59
CA LEU A 615 -20.23 7.46 2.77
C LEU A 615 -19.80 8.48 1.72
N LEU A 616 -20.75 9.17 1.09
CA LEU A 616 -20.47 10.27 0.15
C LEU A 616 -19.63 11.36 0.83
N TRP A 617 -20.07 11.88 1.97
CA TRP A 617 -19.34 12.91 2.72
C TRP A 617 -17.98 12.43 3.21
N THR A 618 -17.84 11.16 3.56
CA THR A 618 -16.54 10.56 3.91
C THR A 618 -15.60 10.55 2.70
N ARG A 619 -16.09 10.12 1.52
CA ARG A 619 -15.31 10.11 0.28
C ARG A 619 -14.92 11.53 -0.15
N VAL A 620 -15.84 12.51 -0.07
CA VAL A 620 -15.58 13.93 -0.36
C VAL A 620 -14.51 14.52 0.58
N LYS A 621 -14.59 14.23 1.89
CA LYS A 621 -13.57 14.65 2.86
C LYS A 621 -12.20 14.02 2.59
N ASN A 622 -12.18 12.75 2.15
CA ASN A 622 -10.95 12.06 1.78
C ASN A 622 -10.31 12.63 0.50
N LEU A 623 -11.09 13.26 -0.37
CA LEU A 623 -10.59 14.04 -1.52
C LEU A 623 -10.02 15.41 -1.14
N GLY A 624 -10.04 15.76 0.15
CA GLY A 624 -9.53 17.03 0.66
C GLY A 624 -10.51 18.19 0.59
N VAL A 625 -11.80 17.92 0.43
CA VAL A 625 -12.86 18.93 0.42
C VAL A 625 -13.45 19.08 1.83
N GLY A 626 -13.11 20.18 2.52
CA GLY A 626 -13.59 20.51 3.87
C GLY A 626 -12.52 21.13 4.76
N LYS A 627 -12.90 21.62 5.95
CA LYS A 627 -11.96 22.11 6.97
C LYS A 627 -11.21 20.92 7.60
N ASP A 628 -9.91 21.06 7.81
CA ASP A 628 -9.15 20.09 8.58
C ASP A 628 -9.70 20.03 10.02
N LYS A 629 -9.97 18.81 10.52
CA LYS A 629 -10.13 18.64 11.96
C LYS A 629 -8.76 18.90 12.56
N SER A 630 -8.64 19.86 13.47
CA SER A 630 -7.48 19.96 14.35
C SER A 630 -7.40 18.65 15.13
N SER A 631 -6.52 17.75 14.72
CA SER A 631 -6.14 16.64 15.58
C SER A 631 -5.34 17.25 16.71
N GLN A 632 -5.95 17.38 17.89
CA GLN A 632 -5.14 17.47 19.11
C GLN A 632 -4.22 16.25 19.13
N PRO A 633 -2.94 16.40 19.47
CA PRO A 633 -2.08 15.26 19.74
C PRO A 633 -2.77 14.39 20.79
N CYS A 634 -2.81 13.08 20.56
CA CYS A 634 -3.13 12.15 21.64
C CYS A 634 -1.88 12.11 22.52
N ASP A 635 -1.97 12.65 23.75
CA ASP A 635 -0.86 12.70 24.71
C ASP A 635 -0.51 11.32 25.31
N HIS A 636 -1.18 10.26 24.87
CA HIS A 636 -0.93 8.90 25.32
C HIS A 636 -0.09 8.14 24.29
N ASP A 637 0.98 7.51 24.77
CA ASP A 637 1.80 6.61 23.99
C ASP A 637 0.92 5.44 23.51
N PRO A 638 0.81 5.17 22.19
CA PRO A 638 0.11 4.01 21.67
C PRO A 638 0.59 2.68 22.28
N ASP A 639 1.85 2.59 22.70
CA ASP A 639 2.41 1.40 23.34
C ASP A 639 2.07 1.30 24.84
N GLU A 640 1.64 2.39 25.49
CA GLU A 640 1.11 2.37 26.86
C GLU A 640 -0.40 2.00 26.90
N VAL A 641 -1.11 2.20 25.79
CA VAL A 641 -2.56 1.98 25.67
C VAL A 641 -2.91 0.63 25.01
N ASN A 642 -2.00 0.07 24.21
CA ASN A 642 -2.15 -1.24 23.55
C ASN A 642 -1.56 -2.38 24.38
#